data_AF-A0A560L8D2-F1
#
_entry.id   AF-A0A560L8D2-F1
#
_cell.length_a   1.000
_cell.length_b   1.000
_cell.length_c   1.000
_cell.angle_alpha   90.00
_cell.angle_beta   90.00
_cell.angle_gamma   90.00
#
_symmetry.space_group_name_H-M   'P 1'
#
loop_
_entity.id
_entity.type
_entity.pdbx_description
1 polymer ?
#
loop_
_entity_poly.entity_id
_entity_poly.type
_entity_poly.pdbx_seq_one_letter_code
_entity_poly.pdbx_strand_id
1 'polypeptide(L)'
;MAKTVNNGSGIGQHQQDQPFLDTTAYGSGPDDAISDATENAAITHHVAMVNGVSIPYTATVGHLVTVDPSSSKPAAKFFYVAFTADGLDLTTRPVTFFYNGGPGSSSVFLLLGSFAPRRIRTSMPEFTPPPPYAMEDNPDSLIDRSDLVYINPVGTGYSAAIAPFKNRDFWGVDQDAVSIKQFIKRYLSAFNRWNSPRFLLGESYGTARSCVLAWLLHEDGLDLNGITLQSSVLDYPANFSNAVGLMPTFAADAWFHKKTGIEAPPADLASFMETVTQFAEGPYAEALKAFPKADPIAKETLSRYLGLPANMLEAWRLNVETADRLGHSAFLVALLQDRGLALGAYDGRVTGIDTEIAAIVSPDGGMNDPTMAAVGGVYTTMWNSYLNNDLKFTATSNFVDLNDQAFQFWDFSHTDPTGAVQKPDRQGNPTLYTAGDLAATMAANPDLLVLSANGYYDSVTPFFQTRLTLDAMPLEDAQVRRNLTIQNYPSGHMIYLDSASRTAMKADLAAMYDRAVGTRRARLRARAELSHLVPNIIRPYFKLPGMGTGAFRPAAAGAEPWEVSDLCRAYSWPSDLAGGGVIAIIEFSGGWVQKDIDTYFRSTGLPVPNIVDVPIGPGHNDPNKHSGDPAADPDREVALDIEVAAAAYSVATGEAASIRIYWADANDWGSMATAITAAAADGCDVCSISWGSDEANWKAAAAAVGIDYPDRLSTSAEAAAKTGMIIFAASGDNDSSDGGADSANVDLPSSCPFVVGCGGTMKPHANAEETVWNDDPGNPNGSGTGGGFSKLFQPMPTWQAGAPHGPGRMIPDVSANAAPSTGYNIFVHGRQEVIGGTSAVAPLYAGLFAAFGRKLGFVTPQLWLNHTCFNDITQGDNGYFRARIGPDPCSGIGTPIAGKLATLFKAPNKLPARAPRGQRRDPARSELRS
;
A
#
# COMPACT_ATOMS: atom_id res chain seq x y z
N MET A 1 5.78 4.34 31.78
CA MET A 1 4.51 5.03 31.47
C MET A 1 4.68 5.71 30.13
N ALA A 2 4.23 5.07 29.06
CA ALA A 2 4.31 5.57 27.69
C ALA A 2 3.15 6.54 27.44
N LYS A 3 3.44 7.77 27.02
CA LYS A 3 2.41 8.65 26.46
C LYS A 3 2.22 8.25 25.00
N THR A 4 1.02 7.74 24.73
CA THR A 4 0.47 7.48 23.40
C THR A 4 0.56 8.76 22.56
N VAL A 5 1.20 8.66 21.39
CA VAL A 5 1.15 9.71 20.36
C VAL A 5 -0.29 9.77 19.84
N ASN A 6 -0.91 10.93 19.99
CA ASN A 6 -2.34 11.15 19.80
C ASN A 6 -2.61 11.48 18.32
N ASN A 7 -2.94 10.48 17.50
CA ASN A 7 -3.29 10.67 16.08
C ASN A 7 -4.79 10.90 15.90
N GLY A 8 -5.28 12.03 16.39
CA GLY A 8 -6.67 12.43 16.19
C GLY A 8 -6.97 13.80 16.77
N SER A 9 -6.63 14.86 16.04
CA SER A 9 -7.17 16.19 16.28
C SER A 9 -7.48 16.84 14.94
N GLY A 10 -8.71 17.31 14.81
CA GLY A 10 -9.32 17.74 13.57
C GLY A 10 -8.67 18.94 12.89
N ILE A 11 -9.19 19.19 11.69
CA ILE A 11 -8.86 20.27 10.78
C ILE A 11 -8.89 21.61 11.55
N GLY A 12 -7.72 22.25 11.72
CA GLY A 12 -7.64 23.69 12.03
C GLY A 12 -6.96 24.17 13.32
N GLN A 13 -6.15 23.38 14.04
CA GLN A 13 -5.27 23.91 15.10
C GLN A 13 -3.79 23.75 14.73
N HIS A 14 -3.04 24.85 14.69
CA HIS A 14 -1.57 24.84 14.57
C HIS A 14 -0.98 24.02 15.73
N GLN A 15 -0.47 22.82 15.45
CA GLN A 15 0.28 22.04 16.43
C GLN A 15 1.58 22.80 16.75
N GLN A 16 1.89 22.92 18.05
CA GLN A 16 3.06 23.64 18.52
C GLN A 16 4.32 22.77 18.36
N ASP A 17 5.42 23.37 17.91
CA ASP A 17 6.72 22.73 17.85
C ASP A 17 7.19 22.23 19.22
N GLN A 18 7.84 21.07 19.23
CA GLN A 18 8.36 20.38 20.40
C GLN A 18 9.89 20.28 20.27
N PRO A 19 10.66 21.23 20.84
CA PRO A 19 12.11 21.16 20.84
C PRO A 19 12.61 20.00 21.71
N PHE A 20 13.77 19.43 21.37
CA PHE A 20 14.41 18.37 22.16
C PHE A 20 15.91 18.63 22.35
N LEU A 21 16.36 18.45 23.60
CA LEU A 21 17.77 18.47 23.99
C LEU A 21 18.19 17.04 24.36
N ASP A 22 19.02 16.44 23.53
CA ASP A 22 19.68 15.18 23.83
C ASP A 22 20.97 15.42 24.62
N THR A 23 21.07 14.77 25.77
CA THR A 23 22.23 14.85 26.67
C THR A 23 23.09 13.59 26.63
N THR A 24 22.70 12.61 25.81
CA THR A 24 23.43 11.35 25.64
C THR A 24 24.74 11.60 24.89
N ALA A 25 25.84 11.07 25.41
CA ALA A 25 27.13 11.06 24.72
C ALA A 25 27.23 9.81 23.84
N TYR A 26 27.33 9.99 22.52
CA TYR A 26 27.46 8.89 21.56
C TYR A 26 28.94 8.72 21.20
N GLY A 27 29.56 7.66 21.72
CA GLY A 27 30.93 7.27 21.32
C GLY A 27 30.92 6.58 19.96
N SER A 28 31.89 6.91 19.10
CA SER A 28 32.03 6.37 17.74
C SER A 28 33.11 5.29 17.60
N GLY A 29 33.82 4.99 18.70
CA GLY A 29 34.85 3.97 18.73
C GLY A 29 34.27 2.55 18.58
N PRO A 30 35.10 1.58 18.16
CA PRO A 30 34.65 0.22 17.90
C PRO A 30 34.15 -0.53 19.15
N ASP A 31 34.61 -0.13 20.34
CA ASP A 31 34.19 -0.74 21.62
C ASP A 31 33.17 0.11 22.40
N ASP A 32 32.74 1.23 21.82
CA ASP A 32 31.80 2.12 22.49
C ASP A 32 30.37 1.57 22.45
N ALA A 33 29.62 1.88 23.50
CA ALA A 33 28.21 1.56 23.66
C ALA A 33 27.56 2.54 24.65
N ILE A 34 26.25 2.73 24.54
CA ILE A 34 25.44 3.51 25.49
C ILE A 34 24.57 2.58 26.34
N SER A 35 24.05 3.10 27.46
CA SER A 35 23.04 2.40 28.27
C SER A 35 21.61 2.93 28.05
N ASP A 36 21.46 4.05 27.34
CA ASP A 36 20.16 4.66 27.11
C ASP A 36 19.42 3.95 25.97
N ALA A 37 18.19 3.53 26.27
CA ALA A 37 17.28 2.87 25.33
C ALA A 37 15.97 3.67 25.19
N THR A 38 15.98 4.96 25.50
CA THR A 38 14.83 5.83 25.30
C THR A 38 14.72 6.33 23.86
N GLU A 39 13.49 6.46 23.37
CA GLU A 39 13.17 7.06 22.09
C GLU A 39 12.56 8.43 22.34
N ASN A 40 13.23 9.48 21.86
CA ASN A 40 12.78 10.86 21.98
C ASN A 40 13.08 11.57 20.66
N ALA A 41 12.29 12.61 20.37
CA ALA A 41 12.47 13.40 19.16
C ALA A 41 12.06 14.86 19.36
N ALA A 42 12.70 15.75 18.62
CA ALA A 42 12.14 17.06 18.31
C ALA A 42 11.09 16.90 17.20
N ILE A 43 9.99 17.63 17.31
CA ILE A 43 8.91 17.67 16.31
C ILE A 43 8.69 19.12 15.91
N THR A 44 8.77 19.42 14.62
CA THR A 44 8.56 20.77 14.09
C THR A 44 7.66 20.75 12.87
N HIS A 45 6.87 21.80 12.66
CA HIS A 45 5.86 21.86 11.59
C HIS A 45 6.22 22.95 10.58
N HIS A 46 6.17 22.60 9.30
CA HIS A 46 6.69 23.42 8.21
C HIS A 46 5.81 23.33 6.97
N VAL A 47 6.14 24.12 5.96
CA VAL A 47 5.50 24.08 4.64
C VAL A 47 6.60 24.06 3.58
N ALA A 48 6.51 23.12 2.63
CA ALA A 48 7.37 23.06 1.46
C ALA A 48 6.64 23.60 0.23
N MET A 49 7.38 24.22 -0.69
CA MET A 49 6.85 24.61 -2.00
C MET A 49 7.52 23.76 -3.08
N VAL A 50 6.75 22.84 -3.67
CA VAL A 50 7.24 21.93 -4.73
C VAL A 50 6.33 22.07 -5.95
N ASN A 51 6.90 22.41 -7.11
CA ASN A 51 6.14 22.64 -8.35
C ASN A 51 4.98 23.64 -8.19
N GLY A 52 5.16 24.66 -7.34
CA GLY A 52 4.13 25.67 -7.05
C GLY A 52 3.01 25.19 -6.09
N VAL A 53 3.09 23.95 -5.60
CA VAL A 53 2.15 23.39 -4.62
C VAL A 53 2.72 23.54 -3.21
N SER A 54 1.90 24.05 -2.31
CA SER A 54 2.19 24.13 -0.88
C SER A 54 1.89 22.78 -0.21
N ILE A 55 2.89 22.22 0.46
CA ILE A 55 2.81 20.92 1.13
C ILE A 55 3.17 21.11 2.60
N PRO A 56 2.17 21.14 3.51
CA PRO A 56 2.42 21.08 4.94
C PRO A 56 3.11 19.76 5.29
N TYR A 57 4.16 19.84 6.11
CA TYR A 57 4.87 18.66 6.58
C TYR A 57 5.35 18.81 8.01
N THR A 58 5.40 17.66 8.69
CA THR A 58 6.01 17.50 10.01
C THR A 58 7.43 16.95 9.87
N ALA A 59 8.40 17.61 10.47
CA ALA A 59 9.77 17.11 10.62
C ALA A 59 9.95 16.49 12.01
N THR A 60 10.41 15.24 12.05
CA THR A 60 10.73 14.49 13.27
C THR A 60 12.21 14.16 13.29
N VAL A 61 12.90 14.60 14.34
CA VAL A 61 14.34 14.41 14.49
C VAL A 61 14.63 13.76 15.82
N GLY A 62 15.19 12.57 15.84
CA GLY A 62 15.40 11.87 17.09
C GLY A 62 15.86 10.44 16.90
N HIS A 63 15.43 9.58 17.81
CA HIS A 63 15.94 8.22 17.87
C HIS A 63 14.86 7.15 17.90
N LEU A 64 15.13 6.03 17.23
CA LEU A 64 14.43 4.78 17.42
C LEU A 64 15.39 3.72 17.94
N VAL A 65 14.89 2.82 18.79
CA VAL A 65 15.66 1.73 19.36
C VAL A 65 15.28 0.44 18.64
N THR A 66 16.30 -0.18 18.04
CA THR A 66 16.21 -1.51 17.47
C THR A 66 16.39 -2.57 18.55
N VAL A 67 15.85 -3.76 18.31
CA VAL A 67 15.94 -4.89 19.23
C VAL A 67 16.67 -6.05 18.57
N ASP A 68 17.36 -6.84 19.39
CA ASP A 68 17.95 -8.10 18.97
C ASP A 68 16.82 -9.07 18.56
N PRO A 69 16.86 -9.66 17.35
CA PRO A 69 15.78 -10.51 16.85
C PRO A 69 15.46 -11.72 17.73
N SER A 70 16.46 -12.26 18.44
CA SER A 70 16.31 -13.49 19.22
C SER A 70 15.82 -13.24 20.64
N SER A 71 16.38 -12.25 21.32
CA SER A 71 16.15 -11.95 22.73
C SER A 71 15.15 -10.81 22.97
N SER A 72 14.79 -10.07 21.91
CA SER A 72 13.96 -8.86 21.97
C SER A 72 14.50 -7.75 22.89
N LYS A 73 15.77 -7.83 23.31
CA LYS A 73 16.42 -6.79 24.11
C LYS A 73 16.88 -5.63 23.21
N PRO A 74 16.94 -4.38 23.72
CA PRO A 74 17.53 -3.26 22.99
C PRO A 74 18.92 -3.61 22.45
N ALA A 75 19.16 -3.31 21.17
CA ALA A 75 20.40 -3.64 20.47
C ALA A 75 21.17 -2.38 20.06
N ALA A 76 20.51 -1.44 19.37
CA ALA A 76 21.12 -0.18 18.96
C ALA A 76 20.11 0.96 18.93
N LYS A 77 20.59 2.17 19.24
CA LYS A 77 19.84 3.42 19.17
C LYS A 77 20.23 4.15 17.89
N PHE A 78 19.28 4.27 16.96
CA PHE A 78 19.47 4.88 15.66
C PHE A 78 18.95 6.30 15.65
N PHE A 79 19.80 7.25 15.30
CA PHE A 79 19.42 8.61 14.99
C PHE A 79 18.87 8.71 13.57
N TYR A 80 17.77 9.42 13.42
CA TYR A 80 17.12 9.64 12.12
C TYR A 80 16.48 11.03 12.03
N VAL A 81 16.32 11.48 10.79
CA VAL A 81 15.56 12.67 10.43
C VAL A 81 14.46 12.25 9.47
N ALA A 82 13.20 12.53 9.80
CA ALA A 82 12.06 12.21 8.96
C ALA A 82 11.25 13.45 8.60
N PHE A 83 10.75 13.50 7.36
CA PHE A 83 9.80 14.51 6.88
C PHE A 83 8.55 13.80 6.37
N THR A 84 7.40 14.10 6.97
CA THR A 84 6.12 13.48 6.65
C THR A 84 5.12 14.53 6.20
N ALA A 85 4.54 14.37 5.01
CA ALA A 85 3.48 15.27 4.55
C ALA A 85 2.20 15.06 5.37
N ASP A 86 1.56 16.14 5.78
CA ASP A 86 0.41 16.08 6.69
C ASP A 86 -0.89 15.78 5.94
N GLY A 87 -1.82 15.06 6.60
CA GLY A 87 -3.20 14.87 6.12
C GLY A 87 -3.38 13.92 4.94
N LEU A 88 -2.35 13.14 4.58
CA LEU A 88 -2.41 12.17 3.47
C LEU A 88 -2.69 10.73 3.95
N ASP A 89 -3.38 9.95 3.13
CA ASP A 89 -3.67 8.53 3.39
C ASP A 89 -2.39 7.68 3.35
N LEU A 90 -2.04 7.10 4.51
CA LEU A 90 -0.82 6.33 4.72
C LEU A 90 -0.79 5.02 3.92
N THR A 91 -1.94 4.47 3.50
CA THR A 91 -2.00 3.22 2.73
C THR A 91 -1.61 3.41 1.27
N THR A 92 -1.73 4.64 0.76
CA THR A 92 -1.33 5.02 -0.60
C THR A 92 -0.10 5.90 -0.65
N ARG A 93 0.33 6.49 0.48
CA ARG A 93 1.50 7.37 0.59
C ARG A 93 2.81 6.57 0.76
N PRO A 94 3.74 6.65 -0.21
CA PRO A 94 5.06 6.05 -0.08
C PRO A 94 5.89 6.54 1.11
N VAL A 95 6.80 5.69 1.56
CA VAL A 95 7.91 6.04 2.44
C VAL A 95 9.23 5.63 1.77
N THR A 96 10.22 6.53 1.78
CA THR A 96 11.56 6.30 1.22
C THR A 96 12.58 6.39 2.34
N PHE A 97 13.43 5.36 2.45
CA PHE A 97 14.52 5.31 3.40
C PHE A 97 15.84 5.65 2.72
N PHE A 98 16.53 6.67 3.23
CA PHE A 98 17.75 7.25 2.71
C PHE A 98 18.93 6.92 3.61
N TYR A 99 20.06 6.56 3.02
CA TYR A 99 21.33 6.39 3.73
C TYR A 99 22.51 6.57 2.77
N ASN A 100 23.56 7.25 3.24
CA ASN A 100 24.78 7.45 2.48
C ASN A 100 25.69 6.21 2.49
N GLY A 101 26.78 6.30 1.75
CA GLY A 101 27.81 5.26 1.64
C GLY A 101 29.19 5.74 2.07
N GLY A 102 30.18 4.85 1.95
CA GLY A 102 31.15 4.66 3.01
C GLY A 102 30.48 3.89 4.16
N PRO A 103 30.94 2.68 4.53
CA PRO A 103 30.31 1.91 5.61
C PRO A 103 30.14 2.71 6.92
N GLY A 104 30.97 3.72 7.15
CA GLY A 104 30.91 4.67 8.27
C GLY A 104 30.31 6.05 7.99
N SER A 105 29.53 6.27 6.93
CA SER A 105 28.90 7.59 6.68
C SER A 105 27.52 7.73 7.29
N SER A 106 27.29 8.88 7.91
CA SER A 106 25.96 9.38 8.30
C SER A 106 25.15 9.80 7.06
N SER A 107 23.84 9.98 7.20
CA SER A 107 22.97 10.40 6.08
C SER A 107 23.04 11.89 5.74
N VAL A 108 24.03 12.63 6.27
CA VAL A 108 24.09 14.10 6.21
C VAL A 108 24.16 14.63 4.78
N PHE A 109 24.89 13.95 3.88
CA PHE A 109 25.09 14.42 2.52
C PHE A 109 23.78 14.38 1.73
N LEU A 110 23.05 13.27 1.81
CA LEU A 110 21.71 13.14 1.21
C LEU A 110 20.72 14.10 1.89
N LEU A 111 20.71 14.17 3.22
CA LEU A 111 19.75 15.00 3.96
C LEU A 111 19.86 16.48 3.60
N LEU A 112 21.08 17.02 3.52
CA LEU A 112 21.27 18.45 3.26
C LEU A 112 21.43 18.78 1.77
N GLY A 113 21.88 17.83 0.94
CA GLY A 113 22.18 18.07 -0.48
C GLY A 113 21.09 17.64 -1.46
N SER A 114 20.31 16.61 -1.14
CA SER A 114 19.47 15.91 -2.12
C SER A 114 18.02 16.38 -2.16
N PHE A 115 17.09 15.61 -1.59
CA PHE A 115 15.65 15.67 -1.84
C PHE A 115 14.82 15.98 -0.59
N ALA A 116 15.46 16.40 0.50
CA ALA A 116 14.75 16.92 1.67
C ALA A 116 14.03 18.24 1.34
N PRO A 117 13.01 18.67 2.11
CA PRO A 117 12.28 19.92 1.84
C PRO A 117 13.15 21.18 1.78
N ARG A 118 14.30 21.16 2.46
CA ARG A 118 15.29 22.24 2.52
C ARG A 118 16.64 21.66 2.12
N ARG A 119 17.47 22.43 1.44
CA ARG A 119 18.83 22.02 1.07
C ARG A 119 19.85 23.13 1.24
N ILE A 120 21.12 22.76 1.30
CA ILE A 120 22.22 23.72 1.29
C ILE A 120 22.37 24.36 -0.09
N ARG A 121 22.86 25.60 -0.11
CA ARG A 121 23.39 26.25 -1.32
C ARG A 121 24.88 26.00 -1.43
N THR A 122 25.34 25.54 -2.58
CA THR A 122 26.76 25.33 -2.89
C THR A 122 27.15 26.09 -4.16
N SER A 123 28.45 26.24 -4.39
CA SER A 123 29.00 26.83 -5.63
C SER A 123 29.37 25.76 -6.67
N MET A 124 29.00 24.49 -6.46
CA MET A 124 29.45 23.36 -7.29
C MET A 124 29.24 23.64 -8.78
N PRO A 125 30.24 23.37 -9.64
CA PRO A 125 31.52 22.67 -9.36
C PRO A 125 32.64 23.56 -8.79
N GLU A 126 32.39 24.83 -8.47
CA GLU A 126 33.39 25.71 -7.85
C GLU A 126 33.44 25.52 -6.32
N PHE A 127 34.54 25.94 -5.71
CA PHE A 127 34.69 25.95 -4.25
C PHE A 127 33.59 26.81 -3.60
N THR A 128 32.88 26.26 -2.61
CA THR A 128 31.90 27.04 -1.83
C THR A 128 32.66 27.92 -0.84
N PRO A 129 32.60 29.26 -0.95
CA PRO A 129 33.39 30.15 -0.12
C PRO A 129 33.01 30.05 1.37
N PRO A 130 33.90 30.44 2.31
CA PRO A 130 33.61 30.40 3.75
C PRO A 130 32.34 31.17 4.15
N PRO A 131 31.79 30.95 5.37
CA PRO A 131 30.51 31.50 5.84
C PRO A 131 30.35 33.03 5.63
N PRO A 132 29.12 33.54 5.48
CA PRO A 132 27.85 32.92 5.88
C PRO A 132 27.26 31.95 4.85
N TYR A 133 26.92 30.73 5.30
CA TYR A 133 26.20 29.74 4.51
C TYR A 133 24.68 29.88 4.69
N ALA A 134 23.89 29.25 3.80
CA ALA A 134 22.43 29.30 3.85
C ALA A 134 21.77 27.96 3.48
N MET A 135 20.64 27.68 4.12
CA MET A 135 19.63 26.75 3.61
C MET A 135 18.70 27.49 2.64
N GLU A 136 18.21 26.79 1.63
CA GLU A 136 17.14 27.26 0.75
C GLU A 136 16.05 26.21 0.60
N ASP A 137 14.87 26.65 0.19
CA ASP A 137 13.77 25.75 -0.14
C ASP A 137 14.17 24.88 -1.33
N ASN A 138 13.81 23.60 -1.26
CA ASN A 138 14.18 22.65 -2.30
C ASN A 138 13.01 22.43 -3.27
N PRO A 139 13.01 23.06 -4.45
CA PRO A 139 11.97 22.82 -5.45
C PRO A 139 11.99 21.39 -6.00
N ASP A 140 13.12 20.69 -5.83
CA ASP A 140 13.31 19.29 -6.26
C ASP A 140 13.01 18.30 -5.12
N SER A 141 12.41 18.73 -4.00
CA SER A 141 12.11 17.85 -2.86
C SER A 141 11.21 16.67 -3.24
N LEU A 142 11.48 15.50 -2.66
CA LEU A 142 10.65 14.30 -2.83
C LEU A 142 9.38 14.28 -1.97
N ILE A 143 9.17 15.30 -1.13
CA ILE A 143 8.02 15.36 -0.23
C ILE A 143 6.67 15.44 -0.98
N ASP A 144 6.66 15.78 -2.26
CA ASP A 144 5.45 15.73 -3.10
C ASP A 144 5.07 14.31 -3.57
N ARG A 145 5.93 13.31 -3.34
CA ARG A 145 5.69 11.90 -3.73
C ARG A 145 5.84 10.91 -2.59
N SER A 146 6.75 11.14 -1.66
CA SER A 146 7.04 10.21 -0.56
C SER A 146 7.36 10.94 0.72
N ASP A 147 7.06 10.30 1.85
CA ASP A 147 7.69 10.70 3.11
C ASP A 147 9.13 10.20 3.13
N LEU A 148 10.01 10.97 3.78
CA LEU A 148 11.46 10.85 3.62
C LEU A 148 12.08 10.54 4.97
N VAL A 149 12.86 9.47 5.07
CA VAL A 149 13.48 9.01 6.33
C VAL A 149 14.97 8.82 6.13
N TYR A 150 15.77 9.68 6.72
CA TYR A 150 17.23 9.68 6.64
C TYR A 150 17.81 8.94 7.84
N ILE A 151 18.45 7.79 7.59
CA ILE A 151 18.92 6.85 8.60
C ILE A 151 20.42 7.02 8.80
N ASN A 152 20.87 7.14 10.06
CA ASN A 152 22.28 7.16 10.40
C ASN A 152 22.69 5.80 10.97
N PRO A 153 23.52 5.01 10.28
CA PRO A 153 23.99 3.70 10.77
C PRO A 153 24.72 3.77 12.11
N VAL A 154 24.82 2.64 12.81
CA VAL A 154 25.47 2.53 14.13
C VAL A 154 26.93 2.98 14.07
N GLY A 155 27.33 3.90 14.96
CA GLY A 155 28.67 4.51 14.96
C GLY A 155 28.79 5.76 14.11
N THR A 156 27.70 6.24 13.51
CA THR A 156 27.63 7.49 12.72
C THR A 156 26.55 8.42 13.28
N GLY A 157 26.62 9.70 12.92
CA GLY A 157 25.71 10.73 13.39
C GLY A 157 25.61 10.78 14.92
N TYR A 158 24.41 10.51 15.44
CA TYR A 158 24.14 10.31 16.87
C TYR A 158 23.59 8.89 17.15
N SER A 159 24.08 7.90 16.40
CA SER A 159 23.69 6.49 16.53
C SER A 159 24.78 5.69 17.24
N ALA A 160 24.39 4.81 18.16
CA ALA A 160 25.32 3.94 18.88
C ALA A 160 24.68 2.60 19.26
N ALA A 161 25.52 1.59 19.48
CA ALA A 161 25.12 0.33 20.09
C ALA A 161 24.63 0.53 21.53
N ILE A 162 23.70 -0.32 21.97
CA ILE A 162 23.25 -0.37 23.36
C ILE A 162 23.90 -1.57 24.04
N ALA A 163 24.51 -1.33 25.20
CA ALA A 163 25.17 -2.39 25.97
C ALA A 163 24.22 -3.57 26.26
N PRO A 164 24.68 -4.83 26.12
CA PRO A 164 26.08 -5.25 26.04
C PRO A 164 26.70 -5.25 24.64
N PHE A 165 25.95 -4.91 23.59
CA PHE A 165 26.52 -4.76 22.25
C PHE A 165 27.44 -3.54 22.19
N LYS A 166 28.39 -3.59 21.27
CA LYS A 166 29.34 -2.54 20.93
C LYS A 166 29.14 -2.11 19.48
N ASN A 167 29.58 -0.90 19.13
CA ASN A 167 29.45 -0.41 17.76
C ASN A 167 29.97 -1.40 16.71
N ARG A 168 31.13 -2.04 16.94
CA ARG A 168 31.71 -3.03 16.01
C ARG A 168 30.82 -4.26 15.75
N ASP A 169 29.90 -4.59 16.64
CA ASP A 169 28.99 -5.73 16.46
C ASP A 169 27.98 -5.46 15.32
N PHE A 170 27.89 -4.21 14.87
CA PHE A 170 27.06 -3.74 13.76
C PHE A 170 27.89 -3.37 12.51
N TRP A 171 29.21 -3.58 12.55
CA TRP A 171 30.13 -3.15 11.48
C TRP A 171 30.54 -4.30 10.57
N GLY A 172 29.74 -4.50 9.53
CA GLY A 172 29.98 -5.48 8.49
C GLY A 172 28.80 -5.54 7.53
N VAL A 173 28.97 -6.17 6.37
CA VAL A 173 27.95 -6.19 5.31
C VAL A 173 26.62 -6.72 5.83
N ASP A 174 26.64 -7.88 6.49
CA ASP A 174 25.43 -8.53 7.01
C ASP A 174 24.94 -7.86 8.30
N GLN A 175 25.86 -7.51 9.21
CA GLN A 175 25.56 -6.91 10.52
C GLN A 175 24.83 -5.58 10.35
N ASP A 176 25.31 -4.74 9.44
CA ASP A 176 24.74 -3.44 9.11
C ASP A 176 23.36 -3.59 8.45
N ALA A 177 23.24 -4.43 7.40
CA ALA A 177 21.98 -4.66 6.72
C ALA A 177 20.89 -5.23 7.66
N VAL A 178 21.25 -6.17 8.54
CA VAL A 178 20.34 -6.69 9.58
C VAL A 178 19.90 -5.57 10.54
N SER A 179 20.81 -4.70 10.97
CA SER A 179 20.48 -3.61 11.89
C SER A 179 19.53 -2.58 11.27
N ILE A 180 19.74 -2.23 9.99
CA ILE A 180 18.88 -1.31 9.25
C ILE A 180 17.52 -1.96 8.93
N LYS A 181 17.47 -3.27 8.67
CA LYS A 181 16.21 -4.02 8.59
C LYS A 181 15.39 -3.85 9.88
N GLN A 182 16.02 -4.01 11.04
CA GLN A 182 15.33 -3.81 12.33
C GLN A 182 14.87 -2.36 12.50
N PHE A 183 15.68 -1.39 12.08
CA PHE A 183 15.27 0.02 12.10
C PHE A 183 14.03 0.25 11.23
N ILE A 184 14.00 -0.24 9.99
CA ILE A 184 12.86 -0.08 9.09
C ILE A 184 11.60 -0.69 9.72
N LYS A 185 11.66 -1.93 10.23
CA LYS A 185 10.51 -2.56 10.91
C LYS A 185 10.04 -1.76 12.14
N ARG A 186 10.97 -1.21 12.92
CA ARG A 186 10.67 -0.34 14.06
C ARG A 186 9.97 0.94 13.61
N TYR A 187 10.48 1.60 12.56
CA TYR A 187 9.89 2.80 11.98
C TYR A 187 8.47 2.54 11.47
N LEU A 188 8.27 1.47 10.68
CA LEU A 188 6.95 1.12 10.16
C LEU A 188 5.93 0.88 11.29
N SER A 189 6.37 0.31 12.41
CA SER A 189 5.52 0.11 13.60
C SER A 189 5.24 1.40 14.35
N ALA A 190 6.27 2.23 14.58
CA ALA A 190 6.15 3.48 15.33
C ALA A 190 5.25 4.50 14.61
N PHE A 191 5.24 4.49 13.27
CA PHE A 191 4.54 5.48 12.44
C PHE A 191 3.35 4.90 11.66
N ASN A 192 2.92 3.67 11.96
CA ASN A 192 1.80 2.98 11.30
C ASN A 192 1.90 2.94 9.76
N ARG A 193 3.07 2.54 9.25
CA ARG A 193 3.41 2.51 7.80
C ARG A 193 3.52 1.09 7.23
N TRP A 194 3.03 0.09 7.95
CA TRP A 194 3.05 -1.33 7.54
C TRP A 194 2.29 -1.64 6.24
N ASN A 195 1.44 -0.74 5.74
CA ASN A 195 0.77 -0.91 4.45
C ASN A 195 1.17 0.14 3.39
N SER A 196 2.16 1.01 3.69
CA SER A 196 2.66 2.00 2.74
C SER A 196 3.54 1.37 1.66
N PRO A 197 3.55 1.90 0.42
CA PRO A 197 4.60 1.60 -0.55
C PRO A 197 5.99 1.98 0.00
N ARG A 198 7.02 1.18 -0.31
CA ARG A 198 8.36 1.33 0.29
C ARG A 198 9.44 1.44 -0.75
N PHE A 199 10.33 2.40 -0.53
CA PHE A 199 11.48 2.64 -1.38
C PHE A 199 12.76 2.74 -0.56
N LEU A 200 13.86 2.28 -1.15
CA LEU A 200 15.22 2.49 -0.64
C LEU A 200 15.96 3.46 -1.57
N LEU A 201 16.74 4.37 -1.00
CA LEU A 201 17.69 5.20 -1.75
C LEU A 201 19.04 5.18 -1.03
N GLY A 202 19.98 4.43 -1.60
CA GLY A 202 21.34 4.31 -1.10
C GLY A 202 22.33 5.02 -2.02
N GLU A 203 23.29 5.74 -1.45
CA GLU A 203 24.42 6.33 -2.19
C GLU A 203 25.72 5.55 -1.93
N SER A 204 26.60 5.36 -2.92
CA SER A 204 27.94 4.77 -2.72
C SER A 204 27.87 3.37 -2.11
N TYR A 205 28.58 3.05 -1.03
CA TYR A 205 28.38 1.79 -0.28
C TYR A 205 26.91 1.52 0.11
N GLY A 206 26.10 2.58 0.29
CA GLY A 206 24.66 2.46 0.46
C GLY A 206 23.98 1.67 -0.67
N THR A 207 24.55 1.61 -1.87
CA THR A 207 24.06 0.76 -2.97
C THR A 207 24.29 -0.73 -2.70
N ALA A 208 25.48 -1.15 -2.26
CA ALA A 208 25.74 -2.52 -1.83
C ALA A 208 24.82 -2.92 -0.67
N ARG A 209 24.73 -2.06 0.34
CA ARG A 209 23.80 -2.21 1.47
C ARG A 209 22.35 -2.37 0.99
N SER A 210 21.91 -1.58 0.01
CA SER A 210 20.53 -1.65 -0.51
C SER A 210 20.23 -3.01 -1.12
N CYS A 211 21.19 -3.63 -1.81
CA CYS A 211 21.03 -4.93 -2.45
C CYS A 211 20.84 -6.04 -1.39
N VAL A 212 21.73 -6.10 -0.39
CA VAL A 212 21.63 -7.07 0.71
C VAL A 212 20.38 -6.84 1.55
N LEU A 213 20.11 -5.59 1.93
CA LEU A 213 18.94 -5.21 2.71
C LEU A 213 17.63 -5.57 2.02
N ALA A 214 17.55 -5.41 0.70
CA ALA A 214 16.35 -5.73 -0.06
C ALA A 214 16.00 -7.23 0.02
N TRP A 215 17.00 -8.10 -0.08
CA TRP A 215 16.81 -9.53 0.14
C TRP A 215 16.35 -9.83 1.57
N LEU A 216 17.06 -9.29 2.57
CA LEU A 216 16.73 -9.52 3.98
C LEU A 216 15.34 -9.01 4.38
N LEU A 217 14.86 -7.94 3.75
CA LEU A 217 13.49 -7.44 3.93
C LEU A 217 12.47 -8.36 3.29
N HIS A 218 12.75 -8.84 2.07
CA HIS A 218 11.91 -9.84 1.38
C HIS A 218 11.74 -11.11 2.23
N GLU A 219 12.83 -11.65 2.79
CA GLU A 219 12.77 -12.82 3.67
C GLU A 219 11.92 -12.61 4.93
N ASP A 220 11.82 -11.37 5.41
CA ASP A 220 10.96 -10.98 6.54
C ASP A 220 9.51 -10.65 6.10
N GLY A 221 9.16 -10.81 4.83
CA GLY A 221 7.85 -10.49 4.26
C GLY A 221 7.60 -8.99 4.02
N LEU A 222 8.66 -8.19 3.95
CA LEU A 222 8.60 -6.76 3.66
C LEU A 222 9.06 -6.48 2.22
N ASP A 223 8.17 -6.74 1.26
CA ASP A 223 8.47 -6.45 -0.14
C ASP A 223 8.60 -4.94 -0.39
N LEU A 224 9.57 -4.60 -1.24
CA LEU A 224 9.87 -3.25 -1.71
C LEU A 224 9.16 -2.95 -3.03
N ASN A 225 8.82 -1.68 -3.25
CA ASN A 225 8.27 -1.20 -4.51
C ASN A 225 9.35 -0.64 -5.43
N GLY A 226 10.43 -0.09 -4.87
CA GLY A 226 11.57 0.30 -5.68
C GLY A 226 12.86 0.55 -4.89
N ILE A 227 13.98 0.49 -5.60
CA ILE A 227 15.32 0.75 -5.07
C ILE A 227 16.02 1.75 -5.98
N THR A 228 16.64 2.78 -5.40
CA THR A 228 17.56 3.67 -6.11
C THR A 228 18.98 3.42 -5.62
N LEU A 229 19.85 3.12 -6.57
CA LEU A 229 21.29 2.92 -6.39
C LEU A 229 22.02 4.14 -6.95
N GLN A 230 22.34 5.12 -6.11
CA GLN A 230 23.06 6.32 -6.54
C GLN A 230 24.57 6.10 -6.41
N SER A 231 25.33 6.30 -7.49
CA SER A 231 26.80 6.24 -7.51
C SER A 231 27.30 4.90 -6.98
N SER A 232 27.09 3.84 -7.77
CA SER A 232 27.03 2.47 -7.25
C SER A 232 28.40 1.80 -7.06
N VAL A 233 28.51 1.02 -5.98
CA VAL A 233 29.62 0.10 -5.73
C VAL A 233 29.03 -1.27 -5.42
N LEU A 234 28.96 -2.14 -6.42
CA LEU A 234 28.28 -3.44 -6.32
C LEU A 234 29.23 -4.63 -6.45
N ASP A 235 30.42 -4.41 -7.03
CA ASP A 235 31.49 -5.40 -7.19
C ASP A 235 32.81 -4.71 -6.82
N TYR A 236 33.22 -4.81 -5.56
CA TYR A 236 34.40 -4.10 -5.04
C TYR A 236 35.68 -4.38 -5.85
N PRO A 237 36.03 -5.64 -6.17
CA PRO A 237 37.16 -5.93 -7.04
C PRO A 237 37.10 -5.22 -8.38
N ALA A 238 35.95 -5.22 -9.05
CA ALA A 238 35.82 -4.59 -10.37
C ALA A 238 35.71 -3.05 -10.29
N ASN A 239 35.03 -2.52 -9.27
CA ASN A 239 34.88 -1.08 -9.02
C ASN A 239 36.22 -0.37 -8.78
N PHE A 240 37.15 -1.03 -8.07
CA PHE A 240 38.46 -0.45 -7.72
C PHE A 240 39.64 -1.05 -8.50
N SER A 241 39.39 -1.99 -9.42
CA SER A 241 40.43 -2.62 -10.23
C SER A 241 39.95 -2.98 -11.64
N ASN A 242 39.51 -1.99 -12.43
CA ASN A 242 39.19 -2.18 -13.84
C ASN A 242 39.39 -0.91 -14.71
N ALA A 243 40.55 -0.83 -15.37
CA ALA A 243 40.89 0.24 -16.30
C ALA A 243 39.86 0.46 -17.42
N VAL A 244 39.18 -0.59 -17.89
CA VAL A 244 38.13 -0.49 -18.93
C VAL A 244 36.90 0.24 -18.40
N GLY A 245 36.51 -0.05 -17.15
CA GLY A 245 35.40 0.60 -16.46
C GLY A 245 35.68 2.07 -16.11
N LEU A 246 36.93 2.39 -15.78
CA LEU A 246 37.36 3.73 -15.34
C LEU A 246 37.61 4.70 -16.51
N MET A 247 38.15 4.22 -17.63
CA MET A 247 38.60 5.09 -18.74
C MET A 247 37.52 6.05 -19.27
N PRO A 248 36.24 5.66 -19.44
CA PRO A 248 35.20 6.58 -19.90
C PRO A 248 34.96 7.79 -19.00
N THR A 249 35.05 7.64 -17.68
CA THR A 249 34.96 8.77 -16.74
C THR A 249 36.08 9.77 -16.99
N PHE A 250 37.32 9.31 -17.14
CA PHE A 250 38.46 10.20 -17.43
C PHE A 250 38.36 10.88 -18.79
N ALA A 251 37.77 10.22 -19.79
CA ALA A 251 37.46 10.88 -21.06
C ALA A 251 36.37 11.96 -20.88
N ALA A 252 35.38 11.75 -20.02
CA ALA A 252 34.40 12.79 -19.67
C ALA A 252 35.09 14.01 -19.01
N ASP A 253 35.99 13.78 -18.05
CA ASP A 253 36.77 14.85 -17.42
C ASP A 253 37.58 15.65 -18.46
N ALA A 254 38.29 14.95 -19.35
CA ALA A 254 39.04 15.57 -20.44
C ALA A 254 38.14 16.37 -21.39
N TRP A 255 36.92 15.90 -21.65
CA TRP A 255 35.92 16.59 -22.47
C TRP A 255 35.45 17.88 -21.80
N PHE A 256 35.12 17.84 -20.51
CA PHE A 256 34.69 19.01 -19.74
C PHE A 256 35.77 20.10 -19.72
N HIS A 257 37.02 19.71 -19.50
CA HIS A 257 38.16 20.64 -19.47
C HIS A 257 38.68 21.04 -20.86
N LYS A 258 38.03 20.58 -21.95
CA LYS A 258 38.43 20.85 -23.35
C LYS A 258 39.87 20.41 -23.65
N LYS A 259 40.28 19.29 -23.06
CA LYS A 259 41.62 18.69 -23.20
C LYS A 259 41.63 17.51 -24.18
N THR A 260 40.48 16.99 -24.62
CA THR A 260 40.45 15.93 -25.65
C THR A 260 41.14 16.39 -26.93
N GLY A 261 41.94 15.52 -27.53
CA GLY A 261 42.49 15.71 -28.87
C GLY A 261 41.50 15.38 -30.00
N ILE A 262 40.22 15.16 -29.73
CA ILE A 262 39.20 14.88 -30.74
C ILE A 262 38.85 16.18 -31.50
N GLU A 263 38.85 16.13 -32.83
CA GLU A 263 38.46 17.28 -33.65
C GLU A 263 36.94 17.43 -33.61
N ALA A 264 36.45 18.58 -33.12
CA ALA A 264 35.02 18.86 -32.91
C ALA A 264 34.28 17.71 -32.18
N PRO A 265 34.59 17.45 -30.89
CA PRO A 265 33.89 16.42 -30.13
C PRO A 265 32.37 16.71 -30.10
N PRO A 266 31.51 15.69 -29.95
CA PRO A 266 30.07 15.89 -29.80
C PRO A 266 29.76 16.97 -28.75
N ALA A 267 28.80 17.83 -29.07
CA ALA A 267 28.44 18.97 -28.22
C ALA A 267 27.73 18.54 -26.93
N ASP A 268 27.07 17.39 -26.94
CA ASP A 268 26.47 16.77 -25.77
C ASP A 268 27.33 15.61 -25.25
N LEU A 269 27.46 15.55 -23.93
CA LEU A 269 28.29 14.56 -23.24
C LEU A 269 27.79 13.12 -23.44
N ALA A 270 26.47 12.92 -23.50
CA ALA A 270 25.88 11.59 -23.65
C ALA A 270 26.29 10.92 -24.97
N SER A 271 26.14 11.61 -26.10
CA SER A 271 26.57 11.11 -27.41
C SER A 271 28.08 10.90 -27.49
N PHE A 272 28.88 11.75 -26.81
CA PHE A 272 30.32 11.51 -26.70
C PHE A 272 30.61 10.19 -25.94
N MET A 273 29.94 9.96 -24.82
CA MET A 273 30.12 8.76 -24.00
C MET A 273 29.69 7.47 -24.70
N GLU A 274 28.70 7.49 -25.61
CA GLU A 274 28.36 6.32 -26.43
C GLU A 274 29.56 5.82 -27.26
N THR A 275 30.33 6.74 -27.85
CA THR A 275 31.52 6.37 -28.65
C THR A 275 32.69 5.93 -27.78
N VAL A 276 32.90 6.61 -26.65
CA VAL A 276 34.01 6.32 -25.71
C VAL A 276 33.84 4.96 -25.06
N THR A 277 32.61 4.61 -24.67
CA THR A 277 32.30 3.31 -24.05
C THR A 277 32.49 2.14 -25.00
N GLN A 278 32.09 2.28 -26.27
CA GLN A 278 32.38 1.27 -27.31
C GLN A 278 33.89 1.10 -27.54
N PHE A 279 34.65 2.20 -27.52
CA PHE A 279 36.10 2.14 -27.60
C PHE A 279 36.71 1.44 -26.37
N ALA A 280 36.18 1.72 -25.18
CA ALA A 280 36.64 1.13 -23.91
C ALA A 280 36.51 -0.40 -23.91
N GLU A 281 35.32 -0.92 -24.19
CA GLU A 281 35.01 -2.36 -24.18
C GLU A 281 35.70 -3.14 -25.29
N GLY A 282 35.98 -2.51 -26.44
CA GLY A 282 36.59 -3.17 -27.59
C GLY A 282 38.08 -2.82 -27.76
N PRO A 283 38.42 -1.86 -28.65
CA PRO A 283 39.81 -1.57 -29.00
C PRO A 283 40.74 -1.28 -27.81
N TYR A 284 40.29 -0.56 -26.78
CA TYR A 284 41.11 -0.26 -25.60
C TYR A 284 41.36 -1.50 -24.74
N ALA A 285 40.33 -2.30 -24.47
CA ALA A 285 40.48 -3.55 -23.73
C ALA A 285 41.48 -4.51 -24.42
N GLU A 286 41.42 -4.62 -25.75
CA GLU A 286 42.37 -5.44 -26.52
C GLU A 286 43.78 -4.84 -26.52
N ALA A 287 43.92 -3.52 -26.62
CA ALA A 287 45.20 -2.83 -26.51
C ALA A 287 45.87 -3.04 -25.14
N LEU A 288 45.09 -2.95 -24.06
CA LEU A 288 45.56 -3.16 -22.69
C LEU A 288 46.11 -4.59 -22.50
N LYS A 289 45.40 -5.61 -23.00
CA LYS A 289 45.85 -7.01 -22.96
C LYS A 289 47.09 -7.26 -23.82
N ALA A 290 47.19 -6.61 -24.98
CA ALA A 290 48.27 -6.82 -25.95
C ALA A 290 49.58 -6.06 -25.62
N PHE A 291 49.60 -5.21 -24.60
CA PHE A 291 50.77 -4.41 -24.24
C PHE A 291 52.02 -5.30 -23.97
N PRO A 292 53.23 -4.95 -24.48
CA PRO A 292 53.61 -3.70 -25.17
C PRO A 292 53.35 -3.67 -26.68
N LYS A 293 52.72 -4.71 -27.25
CA LYS A 293 52.43 -4.83 -28.69
C LYS A 293 51.00 -4.37 -29.04
N ALA A 294 50.49 -3.38 -28.30
CA ALA A 294 49.17 -2.81 -28.52
C ALA A 294 49.05 -2.16 -29.92
N ASP A 295 47.85 -2.19 -30.51
CA ASP A 295 47.54 -1.53 -31.77
C ASP A 295 47.87 -0.02 -31.68
N PRO A 296 48.74 0.51 -32.57
CA PRO A 296 49.04 1.94 -32.61
C PRO A 296 47.80 2.84 -32.74
N ILE A 297 46.75 2.39 -33.45
CA ILE A 297 45.52 3.16 -33.60
C ILE A 297 44.82 3.30 -32.25
N ALA A 298 44.66 2.19 -31.51
CA ALA A 298 44.04 2.23 -30.19
C ALA A 298 44.83 3.10 -29.19
N LYS A 299 46.17 3.07 -29.25
CA LYS A 299 47.00 3.95 -28.41
C LYS A 299 46.78 5.44 -28.72
N GLU A 300 46.74 5.79 -30.00
CA GLU A 300 46.48 7.17 -30.43
C GLU A 300 45.06 7.60 -30.05
N THR A 301 44.06 6.75 -30.26
CA THR A 301 42.68 7.04 -29.85
C THR A 301 42.55 7.25 -28.34
N LEU A 302 43.21 6.41 -27.52
CA LEU A 302 43.26 6.60 -26.07
C LEU A 302 43.88 7.95 -25.69
N SER A 303 45.02 8.31 -26.30
CA SER A 303 45.69 9.60 -26.12
C SER A 303 44.75 10.77 -26.45
N ARG A 304 44.02 10.68 -27.56
CA ARG A 304 43.06 11.71 -27.97
C ARG A 304 41.85 11.81 -27.04
N TYR A 305 41.30 10.70 -26.55
CA TYR A 305 40.18 10.77 -25.61
C TYR A 305 40.60 11.32 -24.25
N LEU A 306 41.78 10.94 -23.75
CA LEU A 306 42.25 11.37 -22.42
C LEU A 306 42.94 12.73 -22.41
N GLY A 307 43.32 13.27 -23.57
CA GLY A 307 44.05 14.52 -23.65
C GLY A 307 45.47 14.45 -23.08
N LEU A 308 46.03 13.23 -22.98
CA LEU A 308 47.36 12.97 -22.43
C LEU A 308 48.33 12.52 -23.52
N PRO A 309 49.63 12.89 -23.44
CA PRO A 309 50.64 12.45 -24.40
C PRO A 309 50.76 10.92 -24.48
N ALA A 310 50.85 10.37 -25.68
CA ALA A 310 50.94 8.91 -25.89
C ALA A 310 52.13 8.26 -25.15
N ASN A 311 53.27 8.94 -25.03
CA ASN A 311 54.43 8.45 -24.29
C ASN A 311 54.19 8.35 -22.77
N MET A 312 53.33 9.22 -22.21
CA MET A 312 52.91 9.13 -20.81
C MET A 312 52.04 7.90 -20.59
N LEU A 313 51.05 7.68 -21.48
CA LEU A 313 50.19 6.49 -21.43
C LEU A 313 50.99 5.19 -21.64
N GLU A 314 52.02 5.20 -22.48
CA GLU A 314 52.94 4.05 -22.63
C GLU A 314 53.74 3.77 -21.35
N ALA A 315 54.17 4.82 -20.63
CA ALA A 315 54.83 4.67 -19.33
C ALA A 315 53.89 4.06 -18.28
N TRP A 316 52.58 4.32 -18.39
CA TRP A 316 51.51 3.70 -17.60
C TRP A 316 51.10 2.32 -18.10
N ARG A 317 51.77 1.77 -19.12
CA ARG A 317 51.42 0.51 -19.79
C ARG A 317 49.97 0.49 -20.31
N LEU A 318 49.47 1.66 -20.71
CA LEU A 318 48.08 1.94 -21.08
C LEU A 318 47.06 1.72 -19.94
N ASN A 319 47.50 1.44 -18.71
CA ASN A 319 46.59 1.28 -17.58
C ASN A 319 46.31 2.66 -16.94
N VAL A 320 45.10 3.17 -17.17
CA VAL A 320 44.64 4.46 -16.61
C VAL A 320 44.45 4.45 -15.09
N GLU A 321 44.42 3.28 -14.45
CA GLU A 321 44.39 3.14 -12.98
C GLU A 321 45.76 3.40 -12.33
N THR A 322 46.78 3.72 -13.13
CA THR A 322 48.11 3.99 -12.63
C THR A 322 48.08 5.08 -11.56
N ALA A 323 48.67 4.78 -10.41
CA ALA A 323 48.86 5.72 -9.33
C ALA A 323 50.30 6.24 -9.27
N ASP A 324 50.47 7.41 -8.67
CA ASP A 324 51.78 7.96 -8.34
C ASP A 324 52.42 7.24 -7.13
N ARG A 325 53.54 7.76 -6.63
CA ARG A 325 54.27 7.15 -5.50
C ARG A 325 53.56 7.29 -4.15
N LEU A 326 52.60 8.20 -4.04
CA LEU A 326 51.80 8.45 -2.85
C LEU A 326 50.47 7.69 -2.89
N GLY A 327 50.18 6.99 -4.00
CA GLY A 327 48.94 6.25 -4.21
C GLY A 327 47.86 7.05 -4.92
N HIS A 328 48.18 8.26 -5.40
CA HIS A 328 47.22 9.17 -6.02
C HIS A 328 46.98 8.79 -7.47
N SER A 329 45.77 8.91 -7.98
CA SER A 329 45.48 8.69 -9.40
C SER A 329 46.36 9.58 -10.28
N ALA A 330 47.20 8.98 -11.13
CA ALA A 330 48.12 9.74 -11.97
C ALA A 330 47.37 10.61 -13.00
N PHE A 331 46.18 10.20 -13.43
CA PHE A 331 45.36 10.99 -14.36
C PHE A 331 44.88 12.31 -13.72
N LEU A 332 44.37 12.25 -12.48
CA LEU A 332 43.76 13.39 -11.80
C LEU A 332 44.76 14.53 -11.54
N VAL A 333 46.05 14.21 -11.43
CA VAL A 333 47.13 15.21 -11.26
C VAL A 333 47.82 15.58 -12.58
N ALA A 334 47.68 14.78 -13.64
CA ALA A 334 48.38 15.00 -14.92
C ALA A 334 47.61 15.90 -15.90
N LEU A 335 46.28 15.76 -15.99
CA LEU A 335 45.48 16.39 -17.06
C LEU A 335 45.63 17.92 -17.12
N LEU A 336 45.69 18.56 -15.94
CA LEU A 336 45.76 20.02 -15.77
C LEU A 336 47.05 20.50 -15.09
N GLN A 337 48.07 19.65 -15.07
CA GLN A 337 49.35 19.97 -14.46
C GLN A 337 49.99 21.24 -15.06
N ASP A 338 49.77 21.49 -16.35
CA ASP A 338 50.22 22.70 -17.06
C ASP A 338 49.65 24.01 -16.46
N ARG A 339 48.54 23.91 -15.72
CA ARG A 339 47.91 25.01 -14.99
C ARG A 339 48.17 25.00 -13.48
N GLY A 340 48.93 24.01 -12.98
CA GLY A 340 49.13 23.80 -11.54
C GLY A 340 47.83 23.42 -10.81
N LEU A 341 46.98 22.61 -11.45
CA LEU A 341 45.69 22.17 -10.92
C LEU A 341 45.58 20.63 -10.94
N ALA A 342 44.92 20.08 -9.93
CA ALA A 342 44.48 18.69 -9.87
C ALA A 342 42.94 18.61 -9.90
N LEU A 343 42.41 17.47 -10.36
CA LEU A 343 40.97 17.19 -10.43
C LEU A 343 40.47 16.49 -9.17
N GLY A 344 39.19 16.69 -8.83
CA GLY A 344 38.50 15.90 -7.81
C GLY A 344 38.16 14.49 -8.31
N ALA A 345 38.33 13.48 -7.45
CA ALA A 345 37.97 12.10 -7.75
C ALA A 345 36.45 11.88 -7.74
N TYR A 346 35.75 12.56 -6.83
CA TYR A 346 34.29 12.49 -6.72
C TYR A 346 33.58 13.31 -7.80
N ASP A 347 34.21 14.35 -8.36
CA ASP A 347 33.69 15.12 -9.49
C ASP A 347 34.86 15.78 -10.24
N GLY A 348 35.27 15.21 -11.37
CA GLY A 348 36.41 15.68 -12.15
C GLY A 348 36.24 17.08 -12.76
N ARG A 349 35.05 17.70 -12.65
CA ARG A 349 34.85 19.12 -12.97
C ARG A 349 35.47 20.05 -11.93
N VAL A 350 35.55 19.61 -10.68
CA VAL A 350 36.09 20.38 -9.57
C VAL A 350 37.62 20.34 -9.61
N THR A 351 38.27 21.47 -9.33
CA THR A 351 39.72 21.56 -9.34
C THR A 351 40.28 22.08 -8.02
N GLY A 352 41.46 21.59 -7.65
CA GLY A 352 42.27 22.07 -6.53
C GLY A 352 43.61 22.61 -7.02
N ILE A 353 44.23 23.50 -6.23
CA ILE A 353 45.57 24.02 -6.52
C ILE A 353 46.60 22.94 -6.22
N ASP A 354 47.39 22.58 -7.22
CA ASP A 354 48.47 21.58 -7.12
C ASP A 354 49.81 22.18 -7.56
N THR A 355 50.44 22.92 -6.65
CA THR A 355 51.75 23.57 -6.82
C THR A 355 52.79 23.03 -5.84
N GLU A 356 52.88 21.69 -5.71
CA GLU A 356 53.81 20.94 -4.84
C GLU A 356 53.56 21.00 -3.32
N ILE A 357 52.95 22.06 -2.78
CA ILE A 357 52.53 22.10 -1.36
C ILE A 357 51.37 21.12 -1.11
N ALA A 358 50.41 21.07 -2.04
CA ALA A 358 49.30 20.13 -1.99
C ALA A 358 49.78 18.67 -2.10
N ALA A 359 50.82 18.38 -2.90
CA ALA A 359 51.43 17.05 -2.96
C ALA A 359 51.99 16.53 -1.62
N ILE A 360 52.19 17.40 -0.61
CA ILE A 360 52.60 17.01 0.76
C ILE A 360 51.37 16.81 1.68
N VAL A 361 50.22 17.39 1.32
CA VAL A 361 48.93 17.30 2.01
C VAL A 361 47.98 16.52 1.10
N SER A 362 48.16 15.19 1.02
CA SER A 362 47.44 14.25 0.14
C SER A 362 46.07 14.77 -0.34
N PRO A 363 45.98 15.35 -1.54
CA PRO A 363 44.76 15.97 -2.06
C PRO A 363 43.74 14.93 -2.54
N ASP A 364 44.01 13.65 -2.37
CA ASP A 364 43.11 12.51 -2.64
C ASP A 364 42.72 11.75 -1.35
N GLY A 365 43.22 12.20 -0.20
CA GLY A 365 42.93 11.63 1.11
C GLY A 365 41.61 12.14 1.67
N GLY A 366 40.50 11.47 1.33
CA GLY A 366 39.17 11.72 1.91
C GLY A 366 38.72 13.18 1.78
N MET A 367 38.68 13.91 2.90
CA MET A 367 38.25 15.32 2.96
C MET A 367 39.18 16.31 2.22
N ASN A 368 40.38 15.90 1.81
CA ASN A 368 41.29 16.74 1.03
C ASN A 368 41.06 16.68 -0.48
N ASP A 369 40.23 15.75 -0.96
CA ASP A 369 39.74 15.71 -2.34
C ASP A 369 39.15 17.08 -2.75
N PRO A 370 39.49 17.64 -3.93
CA PRO A 370 38.96 18.93 -4.38
C PRO A 370 37.43 19.05 -4.28
N THR A 371 36.69 17.99 -4.61
CA THR A 371 35.23 17.96 -4.53
C THR A 371 34.76 17.98 -3.07
N MET A 372 35.37 17.17 -2.19
CA MET A 372 35.00 17.14 -0.77
C MET A 372 35.36 18.46 -0.06
N ALA A 373 36.54 18.99 -0.34
CA ALA A 373 37.00 20.28 0.20
C ALA A 373 36.07 21.44 -0.24
N ALA A 374 35.55 21.39 -1.47
CA ALA A 374 34.65 22.41 -2.01
C ALA A 374 33.30 22.52 -1.27
N VAL A 375 32.88 21.48 -0.53
CA VAL A 375 31.56 21.45 0.14
C VAL A 375 31.62 21.14 1.64
N GLY A 376 32.73 20.62 2.18
CA GLY A 376 32.81 20.17 3.58
C GLY A 376 32.45 21.26 4.60
N GLY A 377 32.88 22.49 4.36
CA GLY A 377 32.59 23.64 5.24
C GLY A 377 31.10 23.96 5.36
N VAL A 378 30.36 23.92 4.24
CA VAL A 378 28.92 24.21 4.23
C VAL A 378 28.12 23.08 4.87
N TYR A 379 28.46 21.81 4.60
CA TYR A 379 27.80 20.66 5.23
C TYR A 379 27.94 20.69 6.75
N THR A 380 29.17 20.83 7.25
CA THR A 380 29.45 20.86 8.70
C THR A 380 28.68 21.99 9.40
N THR A 381 28.70 23.19 8.81
CA THR A 381 28.07 24.35 9.44
C THR A 381 26.55 24.29 9.37
N MET A 382 26.00 23.92 8.20
CA MET A 382 24.56 23.93 7.99
C MET A 382 23.87 22.75 8.65
N TRP A 383 24.53 21.61 8.83
CA TRP A 383 24.03 20.55 9.70
C TRP A 383 23.73 21.07 11.10
N ASN A 384 24.74 21.65 11.76
CA ASN A 384 24.60 22.16 13.11
C ASN A 384 23.58 23.31 13.19
N SER A 385 23.59 24.22 12.22
CA SER A 385 22.64 25.34 12.22
C SER A 385 21.20 24.87 11.98
N TYR A 386 20.96 24.06 10.94
CA TYR A 386 19.62 23.62 10.55
C TYR A 386 18.99 22.71 11.61
N LEU A 387 19.77 21.78 12.15
CA LEU A 387 19.28 20.87 13.19
C LEU A 387 18.88 21.62 14.47
N ASN A 388 19.76 22.50 14.95
CA ASN A 388 19.55 23.23 16.21
C ASN A 388 18.48 24.33 16.06
N ASN A 389 18.53 25.10 14.98
CA ASN A 389 17.74 26.33 14.85
C ASN A 389 16.39 26.11 14.17
N ASP A 390 16.33 25.28 13.12
CA ASP A 390 15.11 25.09 12.33
C ASP A 390 14.35 23.84 12.80
N LEU A 391 15.06 22.73 12.99
CA LEU A 391 14.47 21.44 13.41
C LEU A 391 14.41 21.25 14.93
N LYS A 392 14.98 22.19 15.69
CA LYS A 392 14.92 22.28 17.16
C LYS A 392 15.41 21.03 17.90
N PHE A 393 16.33 20.28 17.29
CA PHE A 393 17.04 19.18 17.94
C PHE A 393 18.45 19.63 18.28
N THR A 394 18.79 19.60 19.57
CA THR A 394 20.12 19.96 20.08
C THR A 394 20.74 18.75 20.76
N ALA A 395 22.05 18.54 20.56
CA ALA A 395 22.78 17.44 21.19
C ALA A 395 24.04 17.96 21.89
N THR A 396 24.39 17.37 23.02
CA THR A 396 25.67 17.62 23.71
C THR A 396 26.82 16.78 23.15
N SER A 397 26.51 15.74 22.35
CA SER A 397 27.50 14.89 21.68
C SER A 397 28.02 15.57 20.41
N ASN A 398 29.26 15.23 20.01
CA ASN A 398 29.76 15.57 18.68
C ASN A 398 29.02 14.74 17.63
N PHE A 399 28.69 15.37 16.51
CA PHE A 399 28.16 14.66 15.34
C PHE A 399 29.30 13.98 14.57
N VAL A 400 29.05 12.76 14.11
CA VAL A 400 30.01 11.98 13.32
C VAL A 400 29.49 11.84 11.90
N ASP A 401 29.94 12.71 11.01
CA ASP A 401 29.55 12.67 9.60
C ASP A 401 30.18 11.47 8.86
N LEU A 402 31.47 11.23 9.09
CA LEU A 402 32.25 10.10 8.58
C LEU A 402 33.03 9.42 9.72
N ASN A 403 32.98 8.09 9.77
CA ASN A 403 33.69 7.27 10.75
C ASN A 403 34.74 6.36 10.07
N ASP A 404 35.99 6.82 10.03
CA ASP A 404 37.12 6.06 9.46
C ASP A 404 37.40 4.75 10.20
N GLN A 405 37.08 4.67 11.50
CA GLN A 405 37.25 3.43 12.26
C GLN A 405 36.24 2.36 11.83
N ALA A 406 34.99 2.76 11.53
CA ALA A 406 34.04 1.83 10.95
C ALA A 406 34.55 1.26 9.62
N PHE A 407 35.19 2.08 8.78
CA PHE A 407 35.82 1.61 7.55
C PHE A 407 36.97 0.63 7.82
N GLN A 408 37.84 0.96 8.79
CA GLN A 408 39.00 0.12 9.14
C GLN A 408 38.60 -1.27 9.69
N PHE A 409 37.52 -1.34 10.47
CA PHE A 409 37.08 -2.56 11.14
C PHE A 409 35.90 -3.26 10.44
N TRP A 410 35.54 -2.83 9.22
CA TRP A 410 34.40 -3.37 8.51
C TRP A 410 34.63 -4.82 8.08
N ASP A 411 33.68 -5.70 8.42
CA ASP A 411 33.64 -7.05 7.87
C ASP A 411 33.01 -7.04 6.46
N PHE A 412 33.86 -7.17 5.44
CA PHE A 412 33.44 -7.28 4.04
C PHE A 412 33.03 -8.69 3.61
N SER A 413 33.09 -9.68 4.51
CA SER A 413 32.61 -11.02 4.17
C SER A 413 31.10 -11.03 3.98
N HIS A 414 30.66 -11.73 2.93
CA HIS A 414 29.25 -11.86 2.61
C HIS A 414 29.06 -13.10 1.72
N THR A 415 27.95 -13.79 1.89
CA THR A 415 27.49 -14.87 1.00
C THR A 415 26.15 -14.44 0.44
N ASP A 416 26.08 -14.28 -0.88
CA ASP A 416 24.83 -13.84 -1.52
C ASP A 416 23.75 -14.95 -1.45
N PRO A 417 22.48 -14.63 -1.75
CA PRO A 417 21.39 -15.60 -1.72
C PRO A 417 21.54 -16.79 -2.70
N THR A 418 22.44 -16.68 -3.67
CA THR A 418 22.76 -17.76 -4.61
C THR A 418 23.79 -18.75 -4.03
N GLY A 419 24.32 -18.45 -2.84
CA GLY A 419 25.39 -19.20 -2.19
C GLY A 419 26.79 -18.85 -2.72
N ALA A 420 26.91 -17.79 -3.53
CA ALA A 420 28.19 -17.34 -4.04
C ALA A 420 28.94 -16.55 -2.96
N VAL A 421 30.23 -16.84 -2.84
CA VAL A 421 31.17 -16.10 -1.99
C VAL A 421 32.24 -15.52 -2.87
N GLN A 422 32.41 -14.20 -2.83
CA GLN A 422 33.44 -13.53 -3.63
C GLN A 422 34.82 -13.95 -3.12
N LYS A 423 35.72 -14.25 -4.07
CA LYS A 423 37.09 -14.67 -3.72
C LYS A 423 37.82 -13.53 -3.00
N PRO A 424 38.65 -13.83 -1.99
CA PRO A 424 39.52 -12.83 -1.39
C PRO A 424 40.42 -12.15 -2.43
N ASP A 425 40.84 -10.93 -2.13
CA ASP A 425 41.81 -10.20 -2.95
C ASP A 425 43.20 -10.89 -2.94
N ARG A 426 44.19 -10.31 -3.63
CA ARG A 426 45.55 -10.89 -3.69
C ARG A 426 46.25 -10.92 -2.33
N GLN A 427 45.78 -10.15 -1.37
CA GLN A 427 46.29 -10.05 -0.01
C GLN A 427 45.52 -10.98 0.96
N GLY A 428 44.48 -11.66 0.50
CA GLY A 428 43.65 -12.56 1.29
C GLY A 428 42.53 -11.86 2.06
N ASN A 429 42.27 -10.58 1.80
CA ASN A 429 41.15 -9.87 2.43
C ASN A 429 39.83 -10.24 1.73
N PRO A 430 38.71 -10.39 2.49
CA PRO A 430 37.39 -10.54 1.91
C PRO A 430 37.08 -9.40 0.93
N THR A 431 36.36 -9.71 -0.14
CA THR A 431 35.86 -8.73 -1.10
C THR A 431 34.36 -8.87 -1.24
N LEU A 432 33.70 -7.85 -1.79
CA LEU A 432 32.24 -7.75 -1.77
C LEU A 432 31.67 -7.74 -3.18
N TYR A 433 30.65 -8.57 -3.40
CA TYR A 433 29.80 -8.57 -4.59
C TYR A 433 28.34 -8.68 -4.14
N THR A 434 27.49 -7.75 -4.57
CA THR A 434 26.08 -7.64 -4.12
C THR A 434 25.07 -7.50 -5.26
N ALA A 435 25.53 -7.46 -6.51
CA ALA A 435 24.62 -7.53 -7.65
C ALA A 435 23.90 -8.89 -7.74
N GLY A 436 24.44 -9.93 -7.10
CA GLY A 436 23.77 -11.22 -6.88
C GLY A 436 22.52 -11.10 -6.01
N ASP A 437 22.60 -10.38 -4.88
CA ASP A 437 21.46 -10.08 -4.00
C ASP A 437 20.36 -9.30 -4.73
N LEU A 438 20.76 -8.31 -5.53
CA LEU A 438 19.82 -7.53 -6.34
C LEU A 438 19.11 -8.42 -7.35
N ALA A 439 19.85 -9.25 -8.09
CA ALA A 439 19.31 -10.20 -9.05
C ALA A 439 18.33 -11.18 -8.37
N ALA A 440 18.70 -11.73 -7.21
CA ALA A 440 17.85 -12.63 -6.44
C ALA A 440 16.56 -11.94 -5.98
N THR A 441 16.66 -10.71 -5.46
CA THR A 441 15.50 -9.94 -5.01
C THR A 441 14.58 -9.58 -6.17
N MET A 442 15.12 -9.13 -7.31
CA MET A 442 14.32 -8.84 -8.51
C MET A 442 13.64 -10.10 -9.05
N ALA A 443 14.31 -11.25 -9.03
CA ALA A 443 13.71 -12.52 -9.43
C ALA A 443 12.57 -12.95 -8.49
N ALA A 444 12.72 -12.73 -7.18
CA ALA A 444 11.69 -13.04 -6.19
C ALA A 444 10.51 -12.05 -6.20
N ASN A 445 10.79 -10.79 -6.52
CA ASN A 445 9.80 -9.72 -6.65
C ASN A 445 9.82 -9.14 -8.08
N PRO A 446 9.09 -9.77 -9.04
CA PRO A 446 9.13 -9.38 -10.45
C PRO A 446 8.49 -8.01 -10.75
N ASP A 447 7.85 -7.37 -9.77
CA ASP A 447 7.31 -6.01 -9.87
C ASP A 447 8.27 -4.95 -9.28
N LEU A 448 9.40 -5.34 -8.67
CA LEU A 448 10.39 -4.44 -8.09
C LEU A 448 11.05 -3.55 -9.15
N LEU A 449 10.96 -2.23 -9.00
CA LEU A 449 11.63 -1.27 -9.87
C LEU A 449 13.01 -0.86 -9.31
N VAL A 450 14.02 -0.79 -10.19
CA VAL A 450 15.37 -0.40 -9.79
C VAL A 450 15.88 0.73 -10.68
N LEU A 451 16.36 1.81 -10.07
CA LEU A 451 17.04 2.90 -10.75
C LEU A 451 18.51 2.95 -10.31
N SER A 452 19.45 2.67 -11.20
CA SER A 452 20.87 2.99 -11.02
C SER A 452 21.14 4.38 -11.57
N ALA A 453 21.54 5.31 -10.71
CA ALA A 453 21.80 6.71 -11.06
C ALA A 453 23.29 7.02 -10.87
N ASN A 454 23.99 7.42 -11.94
CA ASN A 454 25.44 7.56 -11.95
C ASN A 454 25.89 8.93 -12.47
N GLY A 455 27.01 9.45 -11.96
CA GLY A 455 27.66 10.64 -12.49
C GLY A 455 28.69 10.30 -13.57
N TYR A 456 28.71 11.03 -14.68
CA TYR A 456 29.75 10.85 -15.71
C TYR A 456 31.16 11.22 -15.24
N TYR A 457 31.27 12.15 -14.28
CA TYR A 457 32.54 12.69 -13.78
C TYR A 457 32.98 12.06 -12.45
N ASP A 458 32.36 10.93 -12.06
CA ASP A 458 32.68 10.20 -10.84
C ASP A 458 33.71 9.09 -11.12
N SER A 459 34.93 9.26 -10.61
CA SER A 459 35.99 8.26 -10.71
C SER A 459 36.08 7.34 -9.49
N VAL A 460 35.37 7.66 -8.41
CA VAL A 460 35.20 6.80 -7.23
C VAL A 460 34.23 5.67 -7.55
N THR A 461 33.15 5.98 -8.27
CA THR A 461 32.18 4.99 -8.76
C THR A 461 31.94 5.16 -10.26
N PRO A 462 32.88 4.68 -11.11
CA PRO A 462 32.80 4.92 -12.55
C PRO A 462 31.49 4.39 -13.14
N PHE A 463 30.72 5.27 -13.79
CA PHE A 463 29.39 4.93 -14.33
C PHE A 463 29.43 3.70 -15.24
N PHE A 464 30.50 3.58 -16.01
CA PHE A 464 30.66 2.49 -16.95
C PHE A 464 31.00 1.17 -16.27
N GLN A 465 31.78 1.20 -15.20
CA GLN A 465 32.01 0.03 -14.37
C GLN A 465 30.70 -0.46 -13.72
N THR A 466 29.87 0.45 -13.22
CA THR A 466 28.53 0.11 -12.72
C THR A 466 27.69 -0.58 -13.79
N ARG A 467 27.70 -0.07 -15.03
CA ARG A 467 27.00 -0.69 -16.17
C ARG A 467 27.49 -2.13 -16.40
N LEU A 468 28.80 -2.33 -16.49
CA LEU A 468 29.41 -3.65 -16.69
C LEU A 468 28.98 -4.64 -15.61
N THR A 469 28.97 -4.21 -14.34
CA THR A 469 28.54 -5.05 -13.21
C THR A 469 27.06 -5.42 -13.29
N LEU A 470 26.18 -4.46 -13.60
CA LEU A 470 24.73 -4.70 -13.71
C LEU A 470 24.36 -5.51 -14.96
N ASP A 471 25.08 -5.35 -16.06
CA ASP A 471 24.92 -6.19 -17.25
C ASP A 471 25.29 -7.64 -16.93
N ALA A 472 26.38 -7.85 -16.18
CA ALA A 472 26.87 -9.17 -15.79
C ALA A 472 26.11 -9.85 -14.64
N MET A 473 25.17 -9.17 -13.97
CA MET A 473 24.44 -9.75 -12.84
C MET A 473 23.66 -11.02 -13.23
N PRO A 474 23.48 -11.99 -12.32
CA PRO A 474 22.89 -13.31 -12.63
C PRO A 474 21.35 -13.27 -12.70
N LEU A 475 20.77 -12.33 -13.44
CA LEU A 475 19.34 -12.24 -13.72
C LEU A 475 19.09 -12.55 -15.19
N GLU A 476 18.63 -13.75 -15.55
CA GLU A 476 18.46 -14.12 -16.96
C GLU A 476 17.14 -13.65 -17.57
N ASP A 477 16.10 -13.48 -16.74
CA ASP A 477 14.76 -13.16 -17.22
C ASP A 477 14.68 -11.74 -17.82
N ALA A 478 14.43 -11.68 -19.13
CA ALA A 478 14.37 -10.43 -19.89
C ALA A 478 13.10 -9.59 -19.63
N GLN A 479 12.07 -10.11 -18.96
CA GLN A 479 10.92 -9.32 -18.52
C GLN A 479 11.25 -8.61 -17.21
N VAL A 480 11.78 -9.35 -16.22
CA VAL A 480 12.19 -8.79 -14.93
C VAL A 480 13.33 -7.80 -15.09
N ARG A 481 14.32 -8.08 -15.95
CA ARG A 481 15.42 -7.14 -16.26
C ARG A 481 14.95 -5.77 -16.73
N ARG A 482 13.78 -5.64 -17.37
CA ARG A 482 13.25 -4.33 -17.82
C ARG A 482 12.85 -3.41 -16.67
N ASN A 483 12.80 -3.92 -15.45
CA ASN A 483 12.56 -3.09 -14.28
C ASN A 483 13.82 -2.41 -13.75
N LEU A 484 15.01 -2.81 -14.24
CA LEU A 484 16.26 -2.09 -14.00
C LEU A 484 16.46 -1.01 -15.07
N THR A 485 16.55 0.23 -14.63
CA THR A 485 16.92 1.38 -15.44
C THR A 485 18.27 1.89 -14.99
N ILE A 486 19.19 2.14 -15.93
CA ILE A 486 20.49 2.78 -15.66
C ILE A 486 20.45 4.17 -16.29
N GLN A 487 20.69 5.20 -15.48
CA GLN A 487 20.76 6.59 -15.91
C GLN A 487 22.08 7.22 -15.51
N ASN A 488 22.61 8.05 -16.42
CA ASN A 488 23.85 8.79 -16.24
C ASN A 488 23.58 10.28 -16.35
N TYR A 489 24.12 11.06 -15.42
CA TYR A 489 23.91 12.49 -15.32
C TYR A 489 25.23 13.25 -15.53
N PRO A 490 25.20 14.46 -16.10
CA PRO A 490 26.38 15.31 -16.29
C PRO A 490 26.85 15.94 -14.96
N SER A 491 27.11 15.09 -13.97
CA SER A 491 27.52 15.41 -12.61
C SER A 491 28.57 14.39 -12.11
N GLY A 492 29.09 14.63 -10.91
CA GLY A 492 29.94 13.67 -10.19
C GLY A 492 29.13 12.75 -9.26
N HIS A 493 29.80 12.28 -8.22
CA HIS A 493 29.33 11.30 -7.23
C HIS A 493 28.09 11.74 -6.47
N MET A 494 28.07 12.98 -6.00
CA MET A 494 26.91 13.60 -5.37
C MET A 494 26.08 14.31 -6.45
N ILE A 495 25.38 13.51 -7.26
CA ILE A 495 24.66 13.96 -8.48
C ILE A 495 23.81 15.20 -8.19
N TYR A 496 23.17 15.22 -7.03
CA TYR A 496 22.25 16.28 -6.57
C TYR A 496 22.91 17.64 -6.29
N LEU A 497 24.24 17.74 -6.23
CA LEU A 497 24.93 19.03 -6.08
C LEU A 497 24.95 19.84 -7.37
N ASP A 498 24.80 19.18 -8.52
CA ASP A 498 24.54 19.84 -9.80
C ASP A 498 23.03 20.08 -9.97
N SER A 499 22.62 21.33 -10.16
CA SER A 499 21.19 21.67 -10.12
C SER A 499 20.39 21.05 -11.27
N ALA A 500 20.93 21.02 -12.49
CA ALA A 500 20.23 20.43 -13.63
C ALA A 500 20.12 18.90 -13.47
N SER A 501 21.19 18.27 -13.01
CA SER A 501 21.22 16.83 -12.75
C SER A 501 20.30 16.44 -11.59
N ARG A 502 20.23 17.25 -10.52
CA ARG A 502 19.27 17.05 -9.42
C ARG A 502 17.82 17.09 -9.91
N THR A 503 17.46 18.09 -10.70
CA THR A 503 16.10 18.20 -11.27
C THR A 503 15.79 17.02 -12.19
N ALA A 504 16.75 16.59 -13.02
CA ALA A 504 16.58 15.41 -13.87
C ALA A 504 16.41 14.12 -13.04
N MET A 505 17.27 13.90 -12.03
CA MET A 505 17.18 12.74 -11.14
C MET A 505 15.88 12.74 -10.34
N LYS A 506 15.41 13.89 -9.87
CA LYS A 506 14.09 14.04 -9.24
C LYS A 506 12.96 13.63 -10.19
N ALA A 507 13.03 14.00 -11.46
CA ALA A 507 12.04 13.60 -12.46
C ALA A 507 12.03 12.07 -12.66
N ASP A 508 13.20 11.44 -12.76
CA ASP A 508 13.32 9.99 -12.89
C ASP A 508 12.80 9.24 -11.64
N LEU A 509 13.11 9.74 -10.45
CA LEU A 509 12.58 9.22 -9.18
C LEU A 509 11.05 9.37 -9.12
N ALA A 510 10.52 10.55 -9.48
CA ALA A 510 9.08 10.76 -9.54
C ALA A 510 8.41 9.79 -10.52
N ALA A 511 8.99 9.60 -11.71
CA ALA A 511 8.48 8.65 -12.70
C ALA A 511 8.52 7.20 -12.19
N MET A 512 9.59 6.79 -11.50
CA MET A 512 9.66 5.47 -10.87
C MET A 512 8.59 5.29 -9.78
N TYR A 513 8.40 6.30 -8.94
CA TYR A 513 7.45 6.25 -7.82
C TYR A 513 6.02 6.24 -8.37
N ASP A 514 5.75 7.11 -9.34
CA ASP A 514 4.48 7.17 -10.05
C ASP A 514 4.23 5.89 -10.85
N ARG A 515 5.26 5.21 -11.38
CA ARG A 515 5.09 3.88 -12.00
C ARG A 515 4.82 2.80 -10.95
N ALA A 516 5.54 2.76 -9.84
CA ALA A 516 5.35 1.74 -8.81
C ALA A 516 3.98 1.88 -8.11
N VAL A 517 3.60 3.09 -7.73
CA VAL A 517 2.30 3.39 -7.10
C VAL A 517 1.19 3.45 -8.15
N GLY A 518 1.51 3.93 -9.36
CA GLY A 518 0.62 4.04 -10.49
C GLY A 518 0.32 2.72 -11.19
N THR A 519 1.19 1.72 -11.20
CA THR A 519 0.87 0.37 -11.72
C THR A 519 -0.03 -0.37 -10.73
N ARG A 520 0.08 -0.10 -9.42
CA ARG A 520 -0.93 -0.49 -8.43
C ARG A 520 -2.23 0.29 -8.64
N ARG A 521 -2.18 1.62 -8.79
CA ARG A 521 -3.35 2.47 -9.08
C ARG A 521 -3.94 2.27 -10.47
N ALA A 522 -3.21 1.75 -11.44
CA ALA A 522 -3.62 1.47 -12.82
C ALA A 522 -4.00 0.01 -12.99
N ARG A 523 -3.52 -0.93 -12.15
CA ARG A 523 -4.20 -2.20 -11.94
C ARG A 523 -5.51 -1.98 -11.17
N LEU A 524 -5.56 -1.03 -10.22
CA LEU A 524 -6.80 -0.61 -9.53
C LEU A 524 -7.71 0.29 -10.39
N ARG A 525 -7.16 1.12 -11.28
CA ARG A 525 -7.91 1.96 -12.24
C ARG A 525 -8.21 1.24 -13.53
N ALA A 526 -7.43 0.27 -14.00
CA ALA A 526 -7.86 -0.64 -15.06
C ALA A 526 -8.95 -1.58 -14.53
N ARG A 527 -8.94 -1.91 -13.23
CA ARG A 527 -10.12 -2.49 -12.56
C ARG A 527 -11.33 -1.55 -12.56
N ALA A 528 -11.13 -0.23 -12.44
CA ALA A 528 -12.18 0.78 -12.53
C ALA A 528 -12.61 1.10 -13.98
N GLU A 529 -11.70 1.07 -14.97
CA GLU A 529 -11.99 1.35 -16.38
C GLU A 529 -12.57 0.13 -17.10
N LEU A 530 -12.36 -1.08 -16.57
CA LEU A 530 -13.08 -2.28 -17.01
C LEU A 530 -14.58 -2.24 -16.68
N SER A 531 -15.02 -1.36 -15.76
CA SER A 531 -16.45 -1.06 -15.56
C SER A 531 -17.12 -0.44 -16.80
N HIS A 532 -16.36 0.12 -17.74
CA HIS A 532 -16.88 0.66 -19.00
C HIS A 532 -17.00 -0.37 -20.13
N LEU A 533 -16.43 -1.57 -19.97
CA LEU A 533 -16.38 -2.61 -21.02
C LEU A 533 -17.31 -3.81 -20.74
N VAL A 534 -17.78 -3.97 -19.49
CA VAL A 534 -18.75 -5.00 -19.10
C VAL A 534 -20.10 -4.32 -18.83
N PRO A 535 -21.10 -4.42 -19.73
CA PRO A 535 -22.43 -3.90 -19.45
C PRO A 535 -23.07 -4.67 -18.27
N ASN A 536 -23.83 -3.96 -17.42
CA ASN A 536 -24.54 -4.44 -16.20
C ASN A 536 -23.70 -4.48 -14.90
N ILE A 537 -23.35 -3.28 -14.42
CA ILE A 537 -22.82 -2.99 -13.08
C ILE A 537 -23.75 -3.56 -11.98
N ILE A 538 -23.21 -3.81 -10.79
CA ILE A 538 -23.96 -4.06 -9.55
C ILE A 538 -25.13 -3.07 -9.47
N ARG A 539 -26.36 -3.58 -9.50
CA ARG A 539 -27.60 -2.79 -9.64
C ARG A 539 -28.56 -3.06 -8.47
N PRO A 540 -29.44 -2.10 -8.15
CA PRO A 540 -30.47 -2.29 -7.13
C PRO A 540 -31.60 -3.18 -7.67
N TYR A 541 -32.28 -3.93 -6.80
CA TYR A 541 -33.34 -4.90 -7.14
C TYR A 541 -34.73 -4.49 -6.67
N PHE A 542 -35.16 -3.28 -7.07
CA PHE A 542 -36.52 -2.80 -6.85
C PHE A 542 -37.34 -2.69 -8.14
N LYS A 543 -38.67 -2.78 -7.99
CA LYS A 543 -39.65 -2.59 -9.08
C LYS A 543 -40.80 -1.70 -8.67
N LEU A 544 -41.25 -0.86 -9.59
CA LEU A 544 -42.43 -0.01 -9.42
C LEU A 544 -43.68 -0.64 -10.05
N PRO A 545 -44.89 -0.39 -9.49
CA PRO A 545 -46.14 -0.83 -10.10
C PRO A 545 -46.31 -0.29 -11.53
N GLY A 546 -46.61 -1.18 -12.48
CA GLY A 546 -46.99 -0.80 -13.85
C GLY A 546 -45.86 -0.60 -14.87
N MET A 547 -44.62 -1.00 -14.57
CA MET A 547 -43.48 -0.92 -15.51
C MET A 547 -43.15 -2.21 -16.29
N GLY A 548 -43.96 -3.27 -16.19
CA GLY A 548 -43.78 -4.50 -16.98
C GLY A 548 -44.07 -4.28 -18.48
N THR A 549 -43.37 -5.01 -19.34
CA THR A 549 -43.55 -4.93 -20.81
C THR A 549 -44.62 -5.88 -21.36
N GLY A 550 -45.18 -6.76 -20.51
CA GLY A 550 -46.23 -7.70 -20.87
C GLY A 550 -47.66 -7.16 -20.76
N ALA A 551 -48.59 -7.90 -21.37
CA ALA A 551 -50.02 -7.59 -21.34
C ALA A 551 -50.53 -7.62 -19.89
N PHE A 552 -50.92 -6.45 -19.36
CA PHE A 552 -51.55 -6.24 -18.06
C PHE A 552 -52.58 -7.35 -17.74
N ARG A 553 -52.28 -8.21 -16.77
CA ARG A 553 -53.29 -9.01 -16.10
C ARG A 553 -54.09 -8.12 -15.14
N PRO A 554 -55.41 -8.27 -15.04
CA PRO A 554 -56.16 -7.62 -13.96
C PRO A 554 -55.60 -8.09 -12.63
N ALA A 555 -55.41 -7.15 -11.69
CA ALA A 555 -54.90 -7.43 -10.35
C ALA A 555 -55.71 -8.56 -9.71
N ALA A 556 -55.02 -9.53 -9.09
CA ALA A 556 -55.68 -10.59 -8.33
C ALA A 556 -56.58 -9.98 -7.24
N ALA A 557 -57.68 -10.64 -6.90
CA ALA A 557 -58.54 -10.17 -5.81
C ALA A 557 -57.73 -10.07 -4.50
N GLY A 558 -57.67 -8.88 -3.90
CA GLY A 558 -56.88 -8.62 -2.69
C GLY A 558 -55.43 -8.16 -2.93
N ALA A 559 -55.05 -7.81 -4.16
CA ALA A 559 -53.76 -7.19 -4.46
C ALA A 559 -53.77 -5.70 -4.08
N GLU A 560 -53.34 -5.42 -2.85
CA GLU A 560 -53.12 -4.07 -2.30
C GLU A 560 -51.70 -4.00 -1.71
N PRO A 561 -51.09 -2.80 -1.63
CA PRO A 561 -49.79 -2.62 -0.97
C PRO A 561 -49.86 -2.85 0.55
N TRP A 562 -48.78 -3.40 1.09
CA TRP A 562 -48.62 -3.67 2.51
C TRP A 562 -47.94 -2.51 3.26
N GLU A 563 -48.48 -2.19 4.43
CA GLU A 563 -47.66 -1.65 5.51
C GLU A 563 -46.75 -2.77 6.04
N VAL A 564 -45.46 -2.49 6.25
CA VAL A 564 -44.48 -3.50 6.70
C VAL A 564 -44.95 -4.21 7.98
N SER A 565 -45.57 -3.46 8.91
CA SER A 565 -46.07 -4.03 10.17
C SER A 565 -47.23 -5.01 10.00
N ASP A 566 -48.09 -4.79 9.01
CA ASP A 566 -49.21 -5.68 8.70
C ASP A 566 -48.71 -6.93 7.98
N LEU A 567 -47.72 -6.80 7.10
CA LEU A 567 -47.08 -7.92 6.42
C LEU A 567 -46.32 -8.82 7.40
N CYS A 568 -45.57 -8.22 8.35
CA CYS A 568 -44.92 -8.95 9.43
C CYS A 568 -45.94 -9.80 10.19
N ARG A 569 -47.11 -9.23 10.52
CA ARG A 569 -48.21 -9.96 11.17
C ARG A 569 -48.75 -11.08 10.28
N ALA A 570 -48.89 -10.86 8.97
CA ALA A 570 -49.31 -11.89 8.02
C ALA A 570 -48.33 -13.07 7.96
N TYR A 571 -47.02 -12.82 8.12
CA TYR A 571 -45.98 -13.85 8.23
C TYR A 571 -45.75 -14.38 9.67
N SER A 572 -46.67 -14.08 10.60
CA SER A 572 -46.58 -14.52 12.00
C SER A 572 -45.29 -14.05 12.69
N TRP A 573 -44.87 -12.80 12.51
CA TRP A 573 -43.73 -12.21 13.22
C TRP A 573 -43.88 -12.36 14.74
N PRO A 574 -42.79 -12.66 15.47
CA PRO A 574 -42.78 -12.54 16.93
C PRO A 574 -42.92 -11.07 17.35
N SER A 575 -43.19 -10.83 18.63
CA SER A 575 -43.26 -9.48 19.21
C SER A 575 -42.57 -9.37 20.57
N ASP A 576 -41.76 -10.36 20.93
CA ASP A 576 -41.12 -10.54 22.24
C ASP A 576 -39.62 -10.91 22.13
N LEU A 577 -38.98 -10.61 20.99
CA LEU A 577 -37.56 -10.89 20.81
C LEU A 577 -36.70 -9.90 21.58
N ALA A 578 -35.49 -10.34 21.95
CA ALA A 578 -34.61 -9.61 22.87
C ALA A 578 -34.11 -8.26 22.33
N GLY A 579 -33.96 -8.13 21.01
CA GLY A 579 -33.35 -6.97 20.38
C GLY A 579 -31.86 -6.81 20.71
N GLY A 580 -31.28 -5.69 20.27
CA GLY A 580 -29.89 -5.31 20.49
C GLY A 580 -28.91 -5.70 19.39
N GLY A 581 -29.39 -6.37 18.32
CA GLY A 581 -28.56 -6.67 17.15
C GLY A 581 -28.33 -5.44 16.28
N VAL A 582 -27.16 -5.38 15.64
CA VAL A 582 -26.78 -4.32 14.70
C VAL A 582 -26.95 -4.83 13.27
N ILE A 583 -27.74 -4.10 12.47
CA ILE A 583 -28.01 -4.39 11.06
C ILE A 583 -27.01 -3.61 10.21
N ALA A 584 -26.27 -4.30 9.36
CA ALA A 584 -25.53 -3.70 8.25
C ALA A 584 -26.43 -3.68 7.00
N ILE A 585 -26.44 -2.57 6.28
CA ILE A 585 -27.04 -2.44 4.95
C ILE A 585 -25.91 -2.03 4.00
N ILE A 586 -25.74 -2.72 2.87
CA ILE A 586 -24.69 -2.39 1.89
C ILE A 586 -25.33 -1.72 0.68
N GLU A 587 -24.94 -0.47 0.43
CA GLU A 587 -25.48 0.38 -0.64
C GLU A 587 -24.37 0.80 -1.61
N PHE A 588 -24.64 0.85 -2.90
CA PHE A 588 -23.63 1.18 -3.93
C PHE A 588 -23.82 2.57 -4.55
N SER A 589 -24.99 3.19 -4.38
CA SER A 589 -25.29 4.54 -4.84
C SER A 589 -26.54 5.08 -4.12
N GLY A 590 -26.91 6.32 -4.41
CA GLY A 590 -28.08 6.98 -3.83
C GLY A 590 -27.83 7.50 -2.42
N GLY A 591 -28.92 7.74 -1.70
CA GLY A 591 -28.88 8.26 -0.35
C GLY A 591 -30.22 8.23 0.37
N TRP A 592 -30.17 8.61 1.63
CA TRP A 592 -31.35 8.82 2.47
C TRP A 592 -31.27 10.17 3.17
N VAL A 593 -32.43 10.69 3.56
CA VAL A 593 -32.53 11.90 4.37
C VAL A 593 -33.32 11.62 5.64
N GLN A 594 -32.85 12.14 6.78
CA GLN A 594 -33.48 11.93 8.08
C GLN A 594 -34.97 12.30 8.11
N LYS A 595 -35.37 13.33 7.35
CA LYS A 595 -36.77 13.78 7.29
C LYS A 595 -37.71 12.69 6.76
N ASP A 596 -37.28 11.92 5.77
CA ASP A 596 -38.11 10.91 5.13
C ASP A 596 -38.29 9.71 6.07
N ILE A 597 -37.18 9.22 6.66
CA ILE A 597 -37.18 8.19 7.71
C ILE A 597 -38.05 8.61 8.90
N ASP A 598 -37.87 9.83 9.42
CA ASP A 598 -38.69 10.37 10.49
C ASP A 598 -40.19 10.37 10.15
N THR A 599 -40.53 10.66 8.90
CA THR A 599 -41.93 10.75 8.45
C THR A 599 -42.56 9.37 8.35
N TYR A 600 -41.84 8.40 7.79
CA TYR A 600 -42.26 7.00 7.71
C TYR A 600 -42.50 6.39 9.10
N PHE A 601 -41.52 6.48 10.00
CA PHE A 601 -41.65 5.87 11.33
C PHE A 601 -42.71 6.57 12.19
N ARG A 602 -42.94 7.88 12.00
CA ARG A 602 -44.07 8.58 12.63
C ARG A 602 -45.43 8.14 12.08
N SER A 603 -45.56 7.87 10.77
CA SER A 603 -46.84 7.46 10.17
C SER A 603 -47.23 6.03 10.58
N THR A 604 -46.25 5.16 10.78
CA THR A 604 -46.46 3.77 11.21
C THR A 604 -46.60 3.61 12.73
N GLY A 605 -46.17 4.61 13.51
CA GLY A 605 -46.14 4.55 14.98
C GLY A 605 -45.01 3.69 15.54
N LEU A 606 -44.01 3.33 14.72
CA LEU A 606 -42.86 2.55 15.11
C LEU A 606 -41.69 3.46 15.56
N PRO A 607 -40.75 2.97 16.39
CA PRO A 607 -39.58 3.74 16.79
C PRO A 607 -38.68 4.07 15.59
N VAL A 608 -38.19 5.32 15.53
CA VAL A 608 -37.23 5.76 14.50
C VAL A 608 -35.89 5.05 14.72
N PRO A 609 -35.28 4.43 13.70
CA PRO A 609 -34.00 3.74 13.83
C PRO A 609 -32.83 4.71 14.05
N ASN A 610 -31.76 4.21 14.66
CA ASN A 610 -30.47 4.89 14.69
C ASN A 610 -29.63 4.46 13.49
N ILE A 611 -29.24 5.40 12.64
CA ILE A 611 -28.53 5.12 11.39
C ILE A 611 -27.13 5.76 11.43
N VAL A 612 -26.11 5.00 11.06
CA VAL A 612 -24.73 5.47 10.92
C VAL A 612 -24.23 5.18 9.51
N ASP A 613 -23.81 6.22 8.80
CA ASP A 613 -23.16 6.08 7.49
C ASP A 613 -21.69 5.69 7.66
N VAL A 614 -21.25 4.64 6.94
CA VAL A 614 -19.87 4.12 6.94
C VAL A 614 -19.35 4.12 5.49
N PRO A 615 -18.46 5.06 5.11
CA PRO A 615 -17.93 5.12 3.75
C PRO A 615 -16.96 3.97 3.47
N ILE A 616 -17.11 3.30 2.33
CA ILE A 616 -16.17 2.31 1.80
C ILE A 616 -15.56 2.85 0.51
N GLY A 617 -14.29 3.27 0.61
CA GLY A 617 -13.63 3.96 -0.51
C GLY A 617 -14.29 5.32 -0.79
N PRO A 618 -14.68 5.64 -2.03
CA PRO A 618 -15.33 6.90 -2.38
C PRO A 618 -16.85 6.91 -2.10
N GLY A 619 -17.47 5.78 -1.75
CA GLY A 619 -18.90 5.68 -1.50
C GLY A 619 -19.33 6.52 -0.29
N HIS A 620 -20.45 7.22 -0.43
CA HIS A 620 -21.04 8.05 0.62
C HIS A 620 -22.54 8.23 0.38
N ASN A 621 -23.27 8.59 1.43
CA ASN A 621 -24.68 8.97 1.37
C ASN A 621 -24.86 10.23 0.49
N ASP A 622 -25.57 10.10 -0.62
CA ASP A 622 -25.64 11.11 -1.67
C ASP A 622 -27.07 11.29 -2.24
N PRO A 623 -28.02 11.73 -1.41
CA PRO A 623 -29.43 11.68 -1.72
C PRO A 623 -29.86 12.72 -2.76
N ASN A 624 -30.96 12.42 -3.45
CA ASN A 624 -31.70 13.21 -4.41
C ASN A 624 -30.99 13.52 -5.74
N LYS A 625 -29.88 12.83 -6.05
CA LYS A 625 -29.19 13.04 -7.33
C LYS A 625 -29.95 12.51 -8.54
N HIS A 626 -30.76 11.48 -8.36
CA HIS A 626 -31.52 10.81 -9.44
C HIS A 626 -33.03 11.04 -9.31
N SER A 627 -33.44 11.94 -8.40
CA SER A 627 -34.85 12.21 -8.12
C SER A 627 -35.58 12.65 -9.39
N GLY A 628 -36.56 11.84 -9.80
CA GLY A 628 -37.37 12.08 -10.99
C GLY A 628 -37.15 11.09 -12.14
N ASP A 629 -36.16 10.19 -12.06
CA ASP A 629 -36.07 9.02 -12.93
C ASP A 629 -36.86 7.85 -12.31
N PRO A 630 -37.98 7.40 -12.90
CA PRO A 630 -38.77 6.33 -12.31
C PRO A 630 -38.07 4.97 -12.28
N ALA A 631 -37.11 4.70 -13.16
CA ALA A 631 -36.49 3.38 -13.34
C ALA A 631 -35.04 3.28 -12.83
N ALA A 632 -34.38 4.41 -12.55
CA ALA A 632 -32.95 4.45 -12.21
C ALA A 632 -32.63 5.28 -10.94
N ASP A 633 -33.53 5.33 -9.97
CA ASP A 633 -33.37 6.10 -8.73
C ASP A 633 -32.95 5.21 -7.54
N PRO A 634 -31.66 5.16 -7.18
CA PRO A 634 -31.17 4.32 -6.09
C PRO A 634 -31.64 4.78 -4.70
N ASP A 635 -32.15 6.01 -4.53
CA ASP A 635 -32.71 6.45 -3.25
C ASP A 635 -33.93 5.63 -2.83
N ARG A 636 -34.67 5.09 -3.81
CA ARG A 636 -35.79 4.17 -3.56
C ARG A 636 -35.32 2.86 -2.92
N GLU A 637 -34.20 2.34 -3.38
CA GLU A 637 -33.57 1.14 -2.83
C GLU A 637 -33.13 1.39 -1.38
N VAL A 638 -32.38 2.47 -1.17
CA VAL A 638 -31.87 2.84 0.16
C VAL A 638 -33.03 3.06 1.15
N ALA A 639 -34.09 3.76 0.74
CA ALA A 639 -35.26 3.98 1.58
C ALA A 639 -35.98 2.67 1.91
N LEU A 640 -36.22 1.81 0.91
CA LEU A 640 -36.84 0.50 1.08
C LEU A 640 -36.05 -0.36 2.08
N ASP A 641 -34.74 -0.46 1.91
CA ASP A 641 -33.86 -1.27 2.76
C ASP A 641 -33.88 -0.82 4.22
N ILE A 642 -33.76 0.49 4.46
CA ILE A 642 -33.81 1.06 5.82
C ILE A 642 -35.18 0.84 6.45
N GLU A 643 -36.24 1.23 5.75
CA GLU A 643 -37.60 1.23 6.29
C GLU A 643 -38.10 -0.17 6.60
N VAL A 644 -37.89 -1.12 5.68
CA VAL A 644 -38.30 -2.51 5.86
C VAL A 644 -37.49 -3.18 6.98
N ALA A 645 -36.16 -3.03 6.99
CA ALA A 645 -35.34 -3.67 8.02
C ALA A 645 -35.66 -3.14 9.43
N ALA A 646 -35.76 -1.81 9.58
CA ALA A 646 -36.06 -1.20 10.86
C ALA A 646 -37.50 -1.47 11.32
N ALA A 647 -38.49 -1.47 10.42
CA ALA A 647 -39.86 -1.80 10.79
C ALA A 647 -40.00 -3.28 11.20
N ALA A 648 -39.38 -4.21 10.45
CA ALA A 648 -39.38 -5.63 10.77
C ALA A 648 -38.72 -5.94 12.13
N TYR A 649 -37.60 -5.27 12.42
CA TYR A 649 -36.95 -5.32 13.73
C TYR A 649 -37.83 -4.75 14.84
N SER A 650 -38.46 -3.59 14.59
CA SER A 650 -39.29 -2.89 15.58
C SER A 650 -40.55 -3.69 15.92
N VAL A 651 -41.17 -4.36 14.93
CA VAL A 651 -42.31 -5.26 15.17
C VAL A 651 -41.89 -6.44 16.06
N ALA A 652 -40.68 -6.96 15.86
CA ALA A 652 -40.18 -8.11 16.61
C ALA A 652 -39.80 -7.81 18.07
N THR A 653 -39.41 -6.57 18.36
CA THR A 653 -38.75 -6.19 19.63
C THR A 653 -39.50 -5.10 20.42
N GLY A 654 -40.27 -4.25 19.74
CA GLY A 654 -40.79 -3.01 20.29
C GLY A 654 -39.76 -1.87 20.39
N GLU A 655 -38.52 -2.09 19.93
CA GLU A 655 -37.38 -1.18 20.10
C GLU A 655 -36.90 -0.62 18.76
N ALA A 656 -36.18 0.50 18.80
CA ALA A 656 -35.54 1.08 17.61
C ALA A 656 -34.38 0.20 17.10
N ALA A 657 -34.31 0.00 15.79
CA ALA A 657 -33.20 -0.71 15.15
C ALA A 657 -31.91 0.13 15.18
N SER A 658 -30.76 -0.54 15.29
CA SER A 658 -29.45 0.06 15.05
C SER A 658 -28.94 -0.37 13.68
N ILE A 659 -28.84 0.58 12.75
CA ILE A 659 -28.44 0.37 11.37
C ILE A 659 -27.10 1.04 11.10
N ARG A 660 -26.21 0.34 10.39
CA ARG A 660 -25.01 0.89 9.77
C ARG A 660 -25.10 0.71 8.27
N ILE A 661 -25.00 1.79 7.52
CA ILE A 661 -25.05 1.76 6.05
C ILE A 661 -23.63 1.84 5.52
N TYR A 662 -23.19 0.79 4.85
CA TYR A 662 -21.88 0.69 4.25
C TYR A 662 -21.97 1.12 2.79
N TRP A 663 -21.44 2.31 2.50
CA TRP A 663 -21.49 2.92 1.17
C TRP A 663 -20.33 2.40 0.32
N ALA A 664 -20.60 1.37 -0.46
CA ALA A 664 -19.68 0.75 -1.40
C ALA A 664 -19.61 1.54 -2.71
N ASP A 665 -18.54 1.34 -3.49
CA ASP A 665 -18.39 1.94 -4.82
C ASP A 665 -19.01 1.02 -5.86
N ALA A 666 -20.09 1.49 -6.52
CA ALA A 666 -20.74 0.82 -7.64
C ALA A 666 -19.76 0.42 -8.76
N ASN A 667 -18.65 1.14 -8.92
CA ASN A 667 -17.69 0.91 -10.00
C ASN A 667 -16.56 -0.06 -9.62
N ASP A 668 -16.52 -0.58 -8.39
CA ASP A 668 -15.52 -1.54 -7.92
C ASP A 668 -16.17 -2.88 -7.53
N TRP A 669 -15.98 -3.91 -8.35
CA TRP A 669 -16.43 -5.28 -8.07
C TRP A 669 -15.87 -5.87 -6.77
N GLY A 670 -14.78 -5.30 -6.22
CA GLY A 670 -14.22 -5.67 -4.92
C GLY A 670 -14.84 -4.95 -3.72
N SER A 671 -15.64 -3.89 -3.93
CA SER A 671 -16.15 -3.05 -2.85
C SER A 671 -17.20 -3.79 -2.01
N MET A 672 -18.00 -4.68 -2.60
CA MET A 672 -18.96 -5.53 -1.88
C MET A 672 -18.28 -6.41 -0.82
N ALA A 673 -17.23 -7.14 -1.21
CA ALA A 673 -16.46 -7.99 -0.28
C ALA A 673 -15.80 -7.15 0.83
N THR A 674 -15.35 -5.94 0.49
CA THR A 674 -14.76 -5.00 1.44
C THR A 674 -15.81 -4.50 2.45
N ALA A 675 -17.01 -4.15 1.98
CA ALA A 675 -18.12 -3.72 2.82
C ALA A 675 -18.59 -4.85 3.76
N ILE A 676 -18.71 -6.10 3.28
CA ILE A 676 -19.02 -7.27 4.12
C ILE A 676 -17.96 -7.45 5.22
N THR A 677 -16.69 -7.31 4.86
CA THR A 677 -15.57 -7.45 5.81
C THR A 677 -15.60 -6.33 6.86
N ALA A 678 -15.88 -5.09 6.44
CA ALA A 678 -16.01 -3.94 7.33
C ALA A 678 -17.19 -4.12 8.31
N ALA A 679 -18.36 -4.52 7.81
CA ALA A 679 -19.54 -4.82 8.63
C ALA A 679 -19.27 -5.91 9.69
N ALA A 680 -18.57 -6.98 9.30
CA ALA A 680 -18.16 -8.03 10.23
C ALA A 680 -17.20 -7.50 11.31
N ALA A 681 -16.20 -6.70 10.92
CA ALA A 681 -15.20 -6.11 11.83
C ALA A 681 -15.83 -5.12 12.82
N ASP A 682 -16.83 -4.39 12.37
CA ASP A 682 -17.64 -3.45 13.14
C ASP A 682 -18.59 -4.12 14.14
N GLY A 683 -18.66 -5.45 14.10
CA GLY A 683 -19.46 -6.25 14.99
C GLY A 683 -20.94 -6.29 14.62
N CYS A 684 -21.32 -6.07 13.36
CA CYS A 684 -22.69 -6.28 12.91
C CYS A 684 -23.12 -7.74 13.07
N ASP A 685 -24.41 -7.96 13.35
CA ASP A 685 -24.99 -9.28 13.58
C ASP A 685 -25.65 -9.83 12.32
N VAL A 686 -26.18 -8.94 11.49
CA VAL A 686 -26.81 -9.26 10.22
C VAL A 686 -26.43 -8.23 9.17
N CYS A 687 -26.32 -8.65 7.92
CA CYS A 687 -26.06 -7.82 6.75
C CYS A 687 -27.15 -8.07 5.70
N SER A 688 -27.77 -6.99 5.22
CA SER A 688 -28.68 -6.97 4.08
C SER A 688 -27.96 -6.42 2.85
N ILE A 689 -28.13 -7.09 1.71
CA ILE A 689 -27.59 -6.66 0.42
C ILE A 689 -28.69 -6.77 -0.63
N SER A 690 -29.22 -5.64 -1.07
CA SER A 690 -30.28 -5.57 -2.08
C SER A 690 -29.74 -5.17 -3.46
N TRP A 691 -28.46 -5.46 -3.68
CA TRP A 691 -27.71 -5.14 -4.90
C TRP A 691 -26.97 -6.37 -5.42
N GLY A 692 -26.92 -6.52 -6.75
CA GLY A 692 -26.20 -7.63 -7.38
C GLY A 692 -26.07 -7.51 -8.88
N SER A 693 -25.56 -8.57 -9.50
CA SER A 693 -25.52 -8.78 -10.95
C SER A 693 -25.37 -10.27 -11.24
N ASP A 694 -25.78 -10.69 -12.44
CA ASP A 694 -25.59 -12.05 -12.95
C ASP A 694 -24.16 -12.53 -12.68
N GLU A 695 -24.02 -13.68 -12.03
CA GLU A 695 -22.72 -14.27 -11.69
C GLU A 695 -21.80 -14.45 -12.91
N ALA A 696 -22.36 -14.55 -14.12
CA ALA A 696 -21.59 -14.55 -15.36
C ALA A 696 -20.85 -13.23 -15.60
N ASN A 697 -21.44 -12.10 -15.22
CA ASN A 697 -20.80 -10.78 -15.29
C ASN A 697 -19.64 -10.66 -14.28
N TRP A 698 -19.83 -11.19 -13.07
CA TRP A 698 -18.76 -11.27 -12.06
C TRP A 698 -17.58 -12.09 -12.57
N LYS A 699 -17.85 -13.23 -13.23
CA LYS A 699 -16.82 -14.07 -13.86
C LYS A 699 -16.12 -13.36 -15.02
N ALA A 700 -16.87 -12.66 -15.87
CA ALA A 700 -16.32 -11.89 -16.97
C ALA A 700 -15.42 -10.76 -16.47
N ALA A 701 -15.87 -10.01 -15.45
CA ALA A 701 -15.09 -8.98 -14.78
C ALA A 701 -13.81 -9.56 -14.17
N ALA A 702 -13.91 -10.71 -13.48
CA ALA A 702 -12.77 -11.39 -12.89
C ALA A 702 -11.70 -11.79 -13.93
N ALA A 703 -12.14 -12.40 -15.04
CA ALA A 703 -11.25 -12.81 -16.12
C ALA A 703 -10.54 -11.63 -16.80
N ALA A 704 -11.23 -10.48 -16.91
CA ALA A 704 -10.69 -9.32 -17.59
C ALA A 704 -9.57 -8.61 -16.82
N VAL A 705 -9.58 -8.65 -15.48
CA VAL A 705 -8.56 -8.00 -14.63
C VAL A 705 -7.56 -8.97 -14.00
N GLY A 706 -7.82 -10.29 -14.04
CA GLY A 706 -7.01 -11.30 -13.34
C GLY A 706 -7.20 -11.31 -11.81
N ILE A 707 -8.39 -10.96 -11.32
CA ILE A 707 -8.77 -11.06 -9.90
C ILE A 707 -10.04 -11.88 -9.80
N ASP A 708 -10.03 -12.90 -8.95
CA ASP A 708 -11.21 -13.70 -8.65
C ASP A 708 -12.18 -12.97 -7.70
N TYR A 709 -13.08 -12.15 -8.27
CA TYR A 709 -14.11 -11.45 -7.47
C TYR A 709 -15.12 -12.39 -6.81
N PRO A 710 -15.65 -13.42 -7.49
CA PRO A 710 -16.51 -14.42 -6.84
C PRO A 710 -15.87 -15.08 -5.63
N ASP A 711 -14.61 -15.51 -5.73
CA ASP A 711 -13.89 -16.13 -4.60
C ASP A 711 -13.65 -15.14 -3.46
N ARG A 712 -13.27 -13.89 -3.77
CA ARG A 712 -13.10 -12.85 -2.74
C ARG A 712 -14.39 -12.57 -1.98
N LEU A 713 -15.52 -12.42 -2.70
CA LEU A 713 -16.82 -12.24 -2.08
C LEU A 713 -17.18 -13.45 -1.20
N SER A 714 -17.00 -14.67 -1.73
CA SER A 714 -17.31 -15.91 -1.00
C SER A 714 -16.46 -16.07 0.26
N THR A 715 -15.16 -15.78 0.16
CA THR A 715 -14.22 -15.80 1.29
C THR A 715 -14.59 -14.76 2.35
N SER A 716 -14.92 -13.52 1.94
CA SER A 716 -15.37 -12.48 2.87
C SER A 716 -16.69 -12.85 3.55
N ALA A 717 -17.65 -13.42 2.81
CA ALA A 717 -18.92 -13.88 3.35
C ALA A 717 -18.72 -15.06 4.32
N GLU A 718 -17.83 -16.00 4.00
CA GLU A 718 -17.47 -17.09 4.91
C GLU A 718 -16.83 -16.55 6.20
N ALA A 719 -15.88 -15.63 6.08
CA ALA A 719 -15.20 -15.02 7.22
C ALA A 719 -16.19 -14.27 8.13
N ALA A 720 -17.10 -13.50 7.53
CA ALA A 720 -18.20 -12.84 8.25
C ALA A 720 -19.13 -13.85 8.95
N ALA A 721 -19.51 -14.94 8.28
CA ALA A 721 -20.31 -15.99 8.88
C ALA A 721 -19.59 -16.66 10.06
N LYS A 722 -18.24 -16.80 9.99
CA LYS A 722 -17.39 -17.31 11.08
C LYS A 722 -17.30 -16.35 12.27
N THR A 723 -17.38 -15.03 12.07
CA THR A 723 -17.51 -14.08 13.19
C THR A 723 -18.91 -14.04 13.78
N GLY A 724 -19.88 -14.68 13.11
CA GLY A 724 -21.24 -14.85 13.56
C GLY A 724 -22.23 -13.86 12.94
N MET A 725 -21.84 -13.11 11.91
CA MET A 725 -22.74 -12.26 11.11
C MET A 725 -23.51 -13.12 10.10
N ILE A 726 -24.82 -12.91 9.96
CA ILE A 726 -25.61 -13.51 8.87
C ILE A 726 -25.65 -12.55 7.69
N ILE A 727 -25.63 -13.05 6.45
CA ILE A 727 -25.77 -12.22 5.26
C ILE A 727 -27.01 -12.67 4.49
N PHE A 728 -27.93 -11.74 4.22
CA PHE A 728 -29.09 -11.92 3.36
C PHE A 728 -28.91 -11.10 2.09
N ALA A 729 -29.23 -11.68 0.93
CA ALA A 729 -29.18 -10.96 -0.33
C ALA A 729 -30.37 -11.24 -1.23
N ALA A 730 -30.88 -10.20 -1.87
CA ALA A 730 -31.92 -10.27 -2.89
C ALA A 730 -31.49 -11.22 -4.04
N SER A 731 -32.40 -12.07 -4.52
CA SER A 731 -32.06 -13.06 -5.56
C SER A 731 -32.19 -12.54 -7.00
N GLY A 732 -32.60 -11.28 -7.17
CA GLY A 732 -32.76 -10.62 -8.46
C GLY A 732 -34.22 -10.42 -8.85
N ASP A 733 -34.45 -9.49 -9.79
CA ASP A 733 -35.79 -9.00 -10.19
C ASP A 733 -36.07 -9.13 -11.69
N ASN A 734 -35.22 -9.89 -12.38
CA ASN A 734 -35.27 -10.10 -13.82
C ASN A 734 -35.54 -11.56 -14.17
N ASP A 735 -36.44 -12.20 -13.39
CA ASP A 735 -36.81 -13.60 -13.57
C ASP A 735 -35.56 -14.51 -13.58
N SER A 736 -35.70 -15.71 -14.13
CA SER A 736 -34.62 -16.71 -14.23
C SER A 736 -33.41 -16.33 -15.09
N SER A 737 -33.43 -15.26 -15.89
CA SER A 737 -32.26 -14.85 -16.69
C SER A 737 -31.35 -13.87 -15.97
N ASP A 738 -31.84 -13.18 -14.94
CA ASP A 738 -31.13 -12.12 -14.24
C ASP A 738 -30.52 -11.03 -15.18
N GLY A 739 -31.22 -10.71 -16.27
CA GLY A 739 -30.72 -9.79 -17.30
C GLY A 739 -29.54 -10.32 -18.14
N GLY A 740 -29.14 -11.58 -17.95
CA GLY A 740 -28.11 -12.28 -18.73
C GLY A 740 -28.58 -12.75 -20.11
N ALA A 741 -27.64 -13.25 -20.91
CA ALA A 741 -27.90 -13.69 -22.29
C ALA A 741 -28.63 -15.04 -22.39
N ASP A 742 -28.48 -15.90 -21.38
CA ASP A 742 -29.17 -17.19 -21.29
C ASP A 742 -30.50 -17.06 -20.52
N SER A 743 -31.45 -17.97 -20.73
CA SER A 743 -32.72 -18.00 -19.99
C SER A 743 -32.61 -18.51 -18.54
N ALA A 744 -31.41 -18.85 -18.07
CA ALA A 744 -31.17 -19.45 -16.76
C ALA A 744 -29.80 -19.01 -16.22
N ASN A 745 -29.80 -17.91 -15.48
CA ASN A 745 -28.67 -17.36 -14.73
C ASN A 745 -29.11 -17.04 -13.31
N VAL A 746 -28.14 -16.77 -12.44
CA VAL A 746 -28.41 -16.47 -11.04
C VAL A 746 -27.59 -15.27 -10.60
N ASP A 747 -28.15 -14.51 -9.69
CA ASP A 747 -27.52 -13.32 -9.15
C ASP A 747 -26.37 -13.66 -8.20
N LEU A 748 -25.32 -12.83 -8.17
CA LEU A 748 -24.35 -12.77 -7.09
C LEU A 748 -24.45 -11.36 -6.47
N PRO A 749 -24.67 -11.24 -5.14
CA PRO A 749 -24.18 -12.13 -4.08
C PRO A 749 -25.08 -13.30 -3.65
N SER A 750 -26.34 -13.37 -4.06
CA SER A 750 -27.29 -14.38 -3.54
C SER A 750 -26.89 -15.82 -3.82
N SER A 751 -26.20 -16.07 -4.94
CA SER A 751 -25.61 -17.38 -5.28
C SER A 751 -24.36 -17.76 -4.49
N CYS A 752 -23.84 -16.91 -3.58
CA CYS A 752 -22.77 -17.31 -2.67
C CYS A 752 -23.28 -18.34 -1.64
N PRO A 753 -22.57 -19.45 -1.38
CA PRO A 753 -23.00 -20.46 -0.40
C PRO A 753 -23.07 -20.00 1.05
N PHE A 754 -22.41 -18.88 1.40
CA PHE A 754 -22.38 -18.29 2.75
C PHE A 754 -23.37 -17.13 2.92
N VAL A 755 -24.14 -16.83 1.87
CA VAL A 755 -25.20 -15.82 1.86
C VAL A 755 -26.54 -16.56 1.81
N VAL A 756 -27.56 -16.06 2.49
CA VAL A 756 -28.94 -16.54 2.35
C VAL A 756 -29.60 -15.77 1.21
N GLY A 757 -29.91 -16.46 0.11
CA GLY A 757 -30.58 -15.88 -1.05
C GLY A 757 -32.08 -15.70 -0.80
N CYS A 758 -32.59 -14.51 -1.08
CA CYS A 758 -33.94 -14.05 -0.76
C CYS A 758 -34.75 -13.79 -2.03
N GLY A 759 -35.69 -14.69 -2.34
CA GLY A 759 -36.59 -14.59 -3.49
C GLY A 759 -37.95 -13.97 -3.18
N GLY A 760 -38.79 -13.94 -4.21
CA GLY A 760 -39.98 -13.11 -4.26
C GLY A 760 -41.29 -13.86 -4.52
N THR A 761 -42.32 -13.47 -3.79
CA THR A 761 -43.71 -13.93 -3.96
C THR A 761 -44.67 -12.76 -4.20
N MET A 762 -45.87 -13.08 -4.67
CA MET A 762 -47.03 -12.18 -4.63
C MET A 762 -47.91 -12.58 -3.45
N LYS A 763 -48.01 -11.71 -2.43
CA LYS A 763 -48.77 -11.97 -1.19
C LYS A 763 -50.06 -11.12 -1.17
N PRO A 764 -51.23 -11.69 -1.47
CA PRO A 764 -52.48 -10.96 -1.41
C PRO A 764 -52.95 -10.73 0.05
N HIS A 765 -53.69 -9.64 0.27
CA HIS A 765 -54.50 -9.39 1.46
C HIS A 765 -55.74 -10.32 1.39
N ALA A 766 -56.11 -10.98 2.50
CA ALA A 766 -57.29 -11.86 2.67
C ALA A 766 -57.18 -13.38 2.38
N ASN A 767 -56.22 -14.09 3.02
CA ASN A 767 -56.10 -15.57 3.00
C ASN A 767 -56.10 -16.24 1.62
N ALA A 768 -55.98 -15.46 0.55
CA ALA A 768 -55.75 -15.97 -0.79
C ALA A 768 -54.33 -16.56 -0.88
N GLU A 769 -54.18 -17.48 -1.82
CA GLU A 769 -52.95 -18.24 -2.01
C GLU A 769 -51.79 -17.32 -2.42
N GLU A 770 -50.64 -17.51 -1.77
CA GLU A 770 -49.39 -16.82 -2.10
C GLU A 770 -48.69 -17.60 -3.22
N THR A 771 -48.26 -16.89 -4.27
CA THR A 771 -47.66 -17.50 -5.47
C THR A 771 -46.29 -16.90 -5.75
N VAL A 772 -45.51 -17.52 -6.64
CA VAL A 772 -44.28 -16.93 -7.18
C VAL A 772 -44.58 -15.54 -7.75
N TRP A 773 -43.70 -14.58 -7.48
CA TRP A 773 -43.77 -13.28 -8.14
C TRP A 773 -43.23 -13.39 -9.57
N ASN A 774 -44.13 -13.18 -10.52
CA ASN A 774 -43.80 -13.00 -11.94
C ASN A 774 -44.93 -12.22 -12.62
N ASP A 775 -44.63 -11.01 -13.05
CA ASP A 775 -45.56 -10.10 -13.73
C ASP A 775 -45.67 -10.41 -15.24
N ASP A 776 -44.70 -11.15 -15.80
CA ASP A 776 -44.59 -11.50 -17.22
C ASP A 776 -44.39 -13.02 -17.47
N PRO A 777 -45.33 -13.92 -17.09
CA PRO A 777 -45.13 -15.36 -17.15
C PRO A 777 -44.66 -15.88 -18.51
N GLY A 778 -43.61 -16.70 -18.49
CA GLY A 778 -42.94 -17.24 -19.69
C GLY A 778 -41.89 -16.34 -20.32
N ASN A 779 -41.66 -15.14 -19.81
CA ASN A 779 -40.50 -14.32 -20.14
C ASN A 779 -39.38 -14.57 -19.11
N PRO A 780 -38.24 -15.19 -19.49
CA PRO A 780 -37.15 -15.41 -18.55
C PRO A 780 -36.40 -14.13 -18.17
N ASN A 781 -36.62 -13.01 -18.86
CA ASN A 781 -36.00 -11.70 -18.59
C ASN A 781 -37.08 -10.63 -18.32
N GLY A 782 -38.10 -10.98 -17.53
CA GLY A 782 -39.25 -10.14 -17.23
C GLY A 782 -39.11 -9.35 -15.92
N SER A 783 -40.22 -9.20 -15.23
CA SER A 783 -40.33 -8.63 -13.88
C SER A 783 -40.83 -9.72 -12.94
N GLY A 784 -39.91 -10.33 -12.21
CA GLY A 784 -40.20 -11.49 -11.37
C GLY A 784 -38.98 -11.93 -10.58
N THR A 785 -39.19 -12.86 -9.65
CA THR A 785 -38.13 -13.34 -8.75
C THR A 785 -36.99 -14.03 -9.51
N GLY A 786 -35.76 -13.62 -9.23
CA GLY A 786 -34.57 -14.35 -9.64
C GLY A 786 -34.50 -15.71 -8.95
N GLY A 787 -33.91 -16.69 -9.62
CA GLY A 787 -33.87 -18.07 -9.13
C GLY A 787 -33.38 -19.05 -10.18
N GLY A 788 -32.64 -20.07 -9.74
CA GLY A 788 -31.95 -21.00 -10.62
C GLY A 788 -30.82 -21.77 -9.93
N PHE A 789 -29.81 -22.15 -10.70
CA PHE A 789 -28.63 -22.86 -10.20
C PHE A 789 -27.35 -22.15 -10.62
N SER A 790 -26.47 -21.93 -9.65
CA SER A 790 -25.14 -21.36 -9.89
C SER A 790 -24.30 -22.27 -10.77
N LYS A 791 -23.68 -21.66 -11.78
CA LYS A 791 -22.59 -22.19 -12.60
C LYS A 791 -21.23 -21.93 -11.93
N LEU A 792 -21.10 -20.96 -11.02
CA LEU A 792 -19.86 -20.68 -10.28
C LEU A 792 -19.64 -21.60 -9.07
N PHE A 793 -20.66 -21.78 -8.24
CA PHE A 793 -20.55 -22.51 -6.97
C PHE A 793 -21.02 -23.95 -7.15
N GLN A 794 -20.08 -24.80 -7.57
CA GLN A 794 -20.28 -26.23 -7.81
C GLN A 794 -19.37 -27.09 -6.91
N PRO A 795 -19.79 -28.32 -6.54
CA PRO A 795 -21.13 -28.87 -6.75
C PRO A 795 -22.18 -28.20 -5.83
N MET A 796 -23.46 -28.55 -6.03
CA MET A 796 -24.54 -28.16 -5.12
C MET A 796 -24.16 -28.51 -3.66
N PRO A 797 -24.29 -27.56 -2.71
CA PRO A 797 -24.00 -27.83 -1.31
C PRO A 797 -24.87 -28.95 -0.73
N THR A 798 -24.27 -29.84 0.06
CA THR A 798 -24.96 -31.02 0.61
C THR A 798 -26.10 -30.68 1.57
N TRP A 799 -26.13 -29.46 2.11
CA TRP A 799 -27.20 -28.98 2.99
C TRP A 799 -28.45 -28.55 2.22
N GLN A 800 -28.42 -28.41 0.88
CA GLN A 800 -29.63 -28.22 0.04
C GLN A 800 -30.37 -29.54 -0.20
N ALA A 801 -30.50 -30.35 0.85
CA ALA A 801 -31.16 -31.64 0.77
C ALA A 801 -32.65 -31.47 0.44
N GLY A 802 -33.13 -32.18 -0.59
CA GLY A 802 -34.51 -32.09 -1.05
C GLY A 802 -34.76 -31.06 -2.16
N ALA A 803 -33.76 -30.25 -2.52
CA ALA A 803 -33.81 -29.43 -3.73
C ALA A 803 -33.78 -30.28 -5.01
N PRO A 804 -34.41 -29.82 -6.11
CA PRO A 804 -34.26 -30.44 -7.42
C PRO A 804 -32.79 -30.47 -7.85
N HIS A 805 -32.38 -31.54 -8.53
CA HIS A 805 -31.00 -31.68 -9.01
C HIS A 805 -30.65 -30.59 -10.03
N GLY A 806 -29.49 -29.96 -9.83
CA GLY A 806 -28.91 -28.95 -10.71
C GLY A 806 -27.38 -28.95 -10.67
N PRO A 807 -26.72 -28.14 -11.53
CA PRO A 807 -25.27 -28.14 -11.69
C PRO A 807 -24.48 -27.59 -10.48
N GLY A 808 -25.09 -26.71 -9.67
CA GLY A 808 -24.46 -26.05 -8.53
C GLY A 808 -25.48 -25.59 -7.49
N ARG A 809 -25.09 -24.67 -6.61
CA ARG A 809 -25.97 -24.10 -5.56
C ARG A 809 -27.27 -23.56 -6.15
N MET A 810 -28.42 -24.01 -5.62
CA MET A 810 -29.73 -23.49 -5.99
C MET A 810 -30.02 -22.17 -5.27
N ILE A 811 -30.62 -21.20 -5.94
CA ILE A 811 -31.20 -19.98 -5.33
C ILE A 811 -32.66 -19.81 -5.77
N PRO A 812 -33.48 -19.08 -5.00
CA PRO A 812 -33.20 -18.55 -3.66
C PRO A 812 -33.17 -19.65 -2.57
N ASP A 813 -32.77 -19.30 -1.35
CA ASP A 813 -32.93 -20.18 -0.18
C ASP A 813 -34.31 -20.02 0.44
N VAL A 814 -34.76 -18.78 0.62
CA VAL A 814 -36.04 -18.40 1.22
C VAL A 814 -36.71 -17.34 0.37
N SER A 815 -38.00 -17.10 0.57
CA SER A 815 -38.70 -16.00 -0.11
C SER A 815 -39.58 -15.19 0.84
N ALA A 816 -40.08 -14.04 0.37
CA ALA A 816 -41.23 -13.33 0.94
C ALA A 816 -41.85 -12.45 -0.15
N ASN A 817 -42.87 -11.68 0.21
CA ASN A 817 -43.56 -10.78 -0.70
C ASN A 817 -42.58 -9.83 -1.39
N ALA A 818 -42.68 -9.74 -2.71
CA ALA A 818 -41.83 -8.92 -3.56
C ALA A 818 -42.61 -8.33 -4.74
N ALA A 819 -43.80 -8.85 -5.07
CA ALA A 819 -44.54 -8.33 -6.21
C ALA A 819 -44.94 -6.86 -6.02
N PRO A 820 -44.66 -5.93 -6.97
CA PRO A 820 -45.08 -4.53 -6.85
C PRO A 820 -46.60 -4.35 -6.74
N SER A 821 -47.38 -5.29 -7.29
CA SER A 821 -48.84 -5.31 -7.19
C SER A 821 -49.34 -5.54 -5.76
N THR A 822 -48.53 -6.15 -4.92
CA THR A 822 -48.71 -6.28 -3.46
C THR A 822 -47.53 -5.66 -2.74
N GLY A 823 -46.96 -4.56 -3.25
CA GLY A 823 -45.67 -4.01 -2.80
C GLY A 823 -45.70 -3.44 -1.39
N TYR A 824 -44.63 -2.77 -1.01
CA TYR A 824 -44.42 -2.15 0.29
C TYR A 824 -44.69 -0.66 0.20
N ASN A 825 -45.49 -0.14 1.12
CA ASN A 825 -45.57 1.30 1.32
C ASN A 825 -44.27 1.78 1.96
N ILE A 826 -43.56 2.68 1.28
CA ILE A 826 -42.35 3.33 1.76
C ILE A 826 -42.46 4.85 1.63
N PHE A 827 -41.54 5.60 2.24
CA PHE A 827 -41.51 7.06 2.12
C PHE A 827 -40.16 7.58 1.60
N VAL A 828 -40.18 8.16 0.41
CA VAL A 828 -38.96 8.64 -0.26
C VAL A 828 -39.25 9.92 -1.06
N HIS A 829 -38.29 10.84 -1.09
CA HIS A 829 -38.44 12.17 -1.70
C HIS A 829 -39.64 12.97 -1.16
N GLY A 830 -39.91 12.85 0.13
CA GLY A 830 -41.01 13.57 0.76
C GLY A 830 -42.42 13.07 0.40
N ARG A 831 -42.57 11.87 -0.20
CA ARG A 831 -43.86 11.27 -0.53
C ARG A 831 -43.88 9.77 -0.27
N GLN A 832 -45.09 9.23 -0.09
CA GLN A 832 -45.30 7.79 -0.02
C GLN A 832 -45.25 7.18 -1.42
N GLU A 833 -44.50 6.09 -1.59
CA GLU A 833 -44.42 5.29 -2.81
C GLU A 833 -44.70 3.81 -2.49
N VAL A 834 -45.07 3.04 -3.53
CA VAL A 834 -45.22 1.58 -3.45
C VAL A 834 -44.10 0.97 -4.23
N ILE A 835 -43.32 0.10 -3.57
CA ILE A 835 -42.17 -0.56 -4.17
C ILE A 835 -42.24 -2.07 -3.94
N GLY A 836 -41.95 -2.85 -4.98
CA GLY A 836 -41.68 -4.28 -4.87
C GLY A 836 -40.22 -4.58 -5.22
N GLY A 837 -39.93 -5.84 -5.49
CA GLY A 837 -38.61 -6.37 -5.72
C GLY A 837 -38.15 -7.31 -4.61
N THR A 838 -37.25 -8.23 -4.96
CA THR A 838 -36.58 -9.11 -3.99
C THR A 838 -35.72 -8.31 -3.01
N SER A 839 -35.37 -7.06 -3.36
CA SER A 839 -34.83 -6.07 -2.44
C SER A 839 -35.64 -5.85 -1.18
N ALA A 840 -36.96 -6.04 -1.17
CA ALA A 840 -37.73 -5.90 0.06
C ALA A 840 -37.58 -7.11 1.00
N VAL A 841 -37.08 -8.24 0.50
CA VAL A 841 -37.06 -9.51 1.22
C VAL A 841 -35.79 -9.67 2.06
N ALA A 842 -34.62 -9.31 1.52
CA ALA A 842 -33.37 -9.29 2.27
C ALA A 842 -33.42 -8.46 3.57
N PRO A 843 -33.86 -7.18 3.56
CA PRO A 843 -33.98 -6.35 4.74
C PRO A 843 -35.06 -6.86 5.70
N LEU A 844 -36.15 -7.45 5.19
CA LEU A 844 -37.21 -8.04 6.02
C LEU A 844 -36.64 -9.17 6.91
N TYR A 845 -35.89 -10.11 6.31
CA TYR A 845 -35.18 -11.14 7.08
C TYR A 845 -34.08 -10.56 7.96
N ALA A 846 -33.35 -9.55 7.49
CA ALA A 846 -32.30 -8.91 8.28
C ALA A 846 -32.83 -8.32 9.60
N GLY A 847 -33.99 -7.63 9.53
CA GLY A 847 -34.67 -7.10 10.71
C GLY A 847 -35.10 -8.18 11.71
N LEU A 848 -35.70 -9.29 11.23
CA LEU A 848 -36.06 -10.42 12.09
C LEU A 848 -34.85 -11.07 12.76
N PHE A 849 -33.77 -11.29 12.01
CA PHE A 849 -32.61 -11.99 12.56
C PHE A 849 -31.78 -11.10 13.49
N ALA A 850 -31.72 -9.79 13.24
CA ALA A 850 -31.09 -8.86 14.17
C ALA A 850 -31.87 -8.75 15.49
N ALA A 851 -33.20 -8.95 15.47
CA ALA A 851 -34.03 -8.96 16.67
C ALA A 851 -33.69 -10.09 17.65
N PHE A 852 -32.95 -11.14 17.24
CA PHE A 852 -32.45 -12.15 18.18
C PHE A 852 -31.39 -11.61 19.15
N GLY A 853 -30.75 -10.46 18.84
CA GLY A 853 -29.79 -9.81 19.74
C GLY A 853 -28.48 -10.57 19.93
N ARG A 854 -28.14 -11.47 19.00
CA ARG A 854 -26.94 -12.30 19.09
C ARG A 854 -26.43 -12.71 17.72
N LYS A 855 -25.12 -12.97 17.68
CA LYS A 855 -24.41 -13.55 16.54
C LYS A 855 -24.80 -15.01 16.32
N LEU A 856 -25.44 -15.30 15.20
CA LEU A 856 -25.91 -16.63 14.83
C LEU A 856 -25.03 -17.30 13.75
N GLY A 857 -24.32 -16.51 12.94
CA GLY A 857 -23.38 -16.99 11.93
C GLY A 857 -24.05 -17.71 10.76
N PHE A 858 -23.45 -18.82 10.32
CA PHE A 858 -23.92 -19.55 9.16
C PHE A 858 -25.21 -20.35 9.45
N VAL A 859 -26.36 -19.72 9.21
CA VAL A 859 -27.69 -20.28 9.50
C VAL A 859 -28.31 -21.09 8.36
N THR A 860 -27.82 -20.94 7.12
CA THR A 860 -28.43 -21.53 5.91
C THR A 860 -28.70 -23.03 6.04
N PRO A 861 -27.77 -23.88 6.55
CA PRO A 861 -28.05 -25.30 6.73
C PRO A 861 -29.19 -25.57 7.72
N GLN A 862 -29.33 -24.75 8.78
CA GLN A 862 -30.42 -24.90 9.74
C GLN A 862 -31.77 -24.52 9.14
N LEU A 863 -31.82 -23.52 8.26
CA LEU A 863 -33.06 -23.16 7.55
C LEU A 863 -33.52 -24.32 6.66
N TRP A 864 -32.60 -24.86 5.85
CA TRP A 864 -32.86 -25.99 4.96
C TRP A 864 -33.23 -27.29 5.70
N LEU A 865 -32.70 -27.53 6.90
CA LEU A 865 -33.13 -28.69 7.70
C LEU A 865 -34.55 -28.52 8.28
N ASN A 866 -35.15 -27.33 8.23
CA ASN A 866 -36.39 -26.99 8.91
C ASN A 866 -37.44 -26.36 7.97
N HIS A 867 -37.72 -26.98 6.82
CA HIS A 867 -38.72 -26.51 5.84
C HIS A 867 -40.09 -26.19 6.46
N THR A 868 -40.48 -26.86 7.57
CA THR A 868 -41.75 -26.59 8.27
C THR A 868 -41.84 -25.21 8.92
N CYS A 869 -40.74 -24.48 9.00
CA CYS A 869 -40.68 -23.08 9.40
C CYS A 869 -41.10 -22.12 8.28
N PHE A 870 -41.46 -22.64 7.10
CA PHE A 870 -41.82 -21.89 5.91
C PHE A 870 -43.14 -22.38 5.32
N ASN A 871 -43.83 -21.50 4.60
CA ASN A 871 -44.98 -21.84 3.76
C ASN A 871 -44.47 -22.20 2.38
N ASP A 872 -44.75 -23.42 1.94
CA ASP A 872 -44.35 -23.95 0.64
C ASP A 872 -45.13 -23.25 -0.49
N ILE A 873 -44.42 -22.68 -1.46
CA ILE A 873 -45.02 -21.95 -2.58
C ILE A 873 -45.04 -22.88 -3.78
N THR A 874 -46.23 -23.34 -4.17
CA THR A 874 -46.36 -24.44 -5.14
C THR A 874 -46.89 -24.00 -6.50
N GLN A 875 -47.20 -22.71 -6.67
CA GLN A 875 -47.80 -22.15 -7.87
C GLN A 875 -47.02 -20.95 -8.42
N GLY A 876 -46.84 -20.95 -9.74
CA GLY A 876 -46.16 -19.91 -10.50
C GLY A 876 -44.82 -20.34 -11.08
N ASP A 877 -44.16 -19.43 -11.77
CA ASP A 877 -42.90 -19.62 -12.47
C ASP A 877 -42.12 -18.31 -12.51
N ASN A 878 -40.81 -18.36 -12.71
CA ASN A 878 -39.97 -17.17 -12.96
C ASN A 878 -39.45 -17.15 -14.40
N GLY A 879 -40.31 -17.50 -15.36
CA GLY A 879 -39.98 -17.60 -16.78
C GLY A 879 -39.47 -18.98 -17.18
N TYR A 880 -38.30 -19.42 -16.69
CA TYR A 880 -37.71 -20.72 -17.04
C TYR A 880 -38.03 -21.82 -16.03
N PHE A 881 -37.96 -21.53 -14.73
CA PHE A 881 -38.26 -22.52 -13.70
C PHE A 881 -39.69 -22.38 -13.17
N ARG A 882 -40.20 -23.44 -12.53
CA ARG A 882 -41.56 -23.50 -11.99
C ARG A 882 -41.55 -23.94 -10.53
N ALA A 883 -42.40 -23.31 -9.72
CA ALA A 883 -42.69 -23.74 -8.36
C ALA A 883 -43.31 -25.13 -8.32
N ARG A 884 -43.02 -25.88 -7.25
CA ARG A 884 -43.49 -27.25 -7.02
C ARG A 884 -43.67 -27.51 -5.52
N ILE A 885 -44.14 -28.70 -5.16
CA ILE A 885 -44.16 -29.12 -3.76
C ILE A 885 -42.71 -29.35 -3.30
N GLY A 886 -42.32 -28.70 -2.20
CA GLY A 886 -40.97 -28.72 -1.66
C GLY A 886 -40.05 -27.69 -2.32
N PRO A 887 -38.75 -27.67 -1.96
CA PRO A 887 -37.85 -26.61 -2.40
C PRO A 887 -37.77 -26.48 -3.92
N ASP A 888 -37.80 -25.26 -4.44
CA ASP A 888 -37.74 -24.99 -5.87
C ASP A 888 -36.89 -23.75 -6.23
N PRO A 889 -36.37 -23.66 -7.47
CA PRO A 889 -35.52 -22.56 -7.91
C PRO A 889 -36.32 -21.29 -8.30
N CYS A 890 -37.53 -21.11 -7.75
CA CYS A 890 -38.28 -19.85 -7.83
C CYS A 890 -38.42 -19.22 -6.44
N SER A 891 -38.80 -20.04 -5.45
CA SER A 891 -39.20 -19.60 -4.12
C SER A 891 -38.34 -20.18 -2.98
N GLY A 892 -37.38 -21.05 -3.31
CA GLY A 892 -36.52 -21.70 -2.33
C GLY A 892 -37.33 -22.66 -1.47
N ILE A 893 -37.13 -22.62 -0.15
CA ILE A 893 -37.93 -23.41 0.81
C ILE A 893 -39.24 -22.71 1.22
N GLY A 894 -39.55 -21.54 0.63
CA GLY A 894 -40.82 -20.83 0.81
C GLY A 894 -40.76 -19.57 1.68
N THR A 895 -41.94 -19.07 2.10
CA THR A 895 -42.09 -17.81 2.85
C THR A 895 -42.12 -18.01 4.36
N PRO A 896 -41.69 -17.04 5.20
CA PRO A 896 -41.42 -17.33 6.59
C PRO A 896 -42.70 -17.53 7.39
N ILE A 897 -42.67 -18.52 8.29
CA ILE A 897 -43.54 -18.58 9.46
C ILE A 897 -42.67 -18.09 10.62
N ALA A 898 -42.57 -16.77 10.78
CA ALA A 898 -41.54 -16.13 11.60
C ALA A 898 -41.58 -16.55 13.08
N GLY A 899 -42.76 -16.88 13.64
CA GLY A 899 -42.87 -17.43 15.00
C GLY A 899 -42.21 -18.81 15.17
N LYS A 900 -42.18 -19.64 14.12
CA LYS A 900 -41.45 -20.91 14.12
C LYS A 900 -39.94 -20.70 13.99
N LEU A 901 -39.51 -19.76 13.14
CA LEU A 901 -38.11 -19.33 13.07
C LEU A 901 -37.64 -18.76 14.41
N ALA A 902 -38.46 -17.94 15.06
CA ALA A 902 -38.21 -17.44 16.40
C ALA A 902 -37.98 -18.60 17.37
N THR A 903 -38.83 -19.62 17.36
CA THR A 903 -38.68 -20.82 18.20
C THR A 903 -37.40 -21.60 17.88
N LEU A 904 -37.06 -21.75 16.59
CA LEU A 904 -35.87 -22.45 16.13
C LEU A 904 -34.57 -21.79 16.63
N PHE A 905 -34.53 -20.45 16.63
CA PHE A 905 -33.34 -19.67 16.99
C PHE A 905 -33.42 -19.01 18.39
N LYS A 906 -34.42 -19.30 19.23
CA LYS A 906 -34.48 -18.83 20.62
C LYS A 906 -33.51 -19.64 21.49
N ALA A 907 -32.70 -18.97 22.32
CA ALA A 907 -31.83 -19.67 23.27
C ALA A 907 -32.66 -20.32 24.40
N PRO A 908 -32.27 -21.50 24.96
CA PRO A 908 -32.87 -21.98 26.21
C PRO A 908 -32.53 -20.99 27.33
N ASN A 909 -33.57 -20.46 28.00
CA ASN A 909 -33.45 -19.43 29.04
C ASN A 909 -32.34 -19.75 30.07
N LYS A 910 -31.38 -18.83 30.25
CA LYS A 910 -30.54 -18.78 31.45
C LYS A 910 -31.47 -18.68 32.66
N LEU A 911 -31.39 -19.64 33.59
CA LEU A 911 -32.03 -19.55 34.91
C LEU A 911 -31.60 -18.23 35.59
N PRO A 912 -32.51 -17.49 36.24
CA PRO A 912 -32.17 -16.21 36.86
C PRO A 912 -31.11 -16.40 37.95
N ALA A 913 -30.07 -15.57 37.91
CA ALA A 913 -28.99 -15.56 38.88
C ALA A 913 -29.56 -15.36 40.31
N ARG A 914 -29.19 -16.27 41.21
CA ARG A 914 -29.58 -16.26 42.61
C ARG A 914 -29.07 -14.98 43.30
N ALA A 915 -29.95 -14.26 44.00
CA ALA A 915 -29.62 -13.03 44.72
C ALA A 915 -28.44 -13.19 45.70
N PRO A 916 -27.64 -12.13 45.95
CA PRO A 916 -26.49 -12.21 46.85
C PRO A 916 -26.97 -12.46 48.28
N ARG A 917 -26.48 -13.53 48.92
CA ARG A 917 -26.68 -13.76 50.35
C ARG A 917 -25.95 -12.67 51.14
N GLY A 918 -26.71 -11.96 51.98
CA GLY A 918 -26.25 -10.86 52.81
C GLY A 918 -25.12 -11.22 53.79
N GLN A 919 -24.38 -10.16 54.13
CA GLN A 919 -23.34 -10.11 55.16
C GLN A 919 -23.79 -10.80 56.46
N ARG A 920 -23.00 -11.79 56.90
CA ARG A 920 -23.03 -12.26 58.29
C ARG A 920 -22.15 -11.33 59.13
N ARG A 921 -22.74 -10.77 60.18
CA ARG A 921 -22.03 -10.17 61.32
C ARG A 921 -21.31 -11.29 62.08
N ASP A 922 -20.01 -11.10 62.31
CA ASP A 922 -19.21 -11.89 63.24
C ASP A 922 -19.33 -11.27 64.65
N PRO A 923 -19.75 -12.01 65.68
CA PRO A 923 -19.58 -11.61 67.07
C PRO A 923 -18.43 -12.39 67.73
N ALA A 924 -17.58 -11.62 68.42
CA ALA A 924 -16.75 -12.02 69.55
C ALA A 924 -15.56 -12.96 69.30
N ARG A 925 -14.36 -12.35 69.29
CA ARG A 925 -13.17 -12.93 69.94
C ARG A 925 -12.61 -11.88 70.90
N SER A 926 -12.82 -12.10 72.18
CA SER A 926 -11.94 -11.61 73.25
C SER A 926 -11.42 -12.81 74.01
N GLU A 927 -10.21 -12.64 74.56
CA GLU A 927 -9.43 -13.54 75.41
C GLU A 927 -8.39 -14.42 74.68
N LEU A 928 -7.13 -14.53 75.11
CA LEU A 928 -6.22 -13.76 75.99
C LEU A 928 -4.88 -14.54 75.92
N ARG A 929 -3.75 -13.81 75.90
CA ARG A 929 -2.41 -14.19 76.42
C ARG A 929 -1.73 -15.48 75.92
N SER A 930 -0.63 -15.28 75.20
CA SER A 930 0.75 -15.52 75.70
C SER A 930 1.75 -14.93 74.72
#